data_AF-A0A371AVV7-F1
#
_entry.id   AF-A0A371AVV7-F1
#
_cell.length_a   1.000
_cell.length_b   1.000
_cell.length_c   1.000
_cell.angle_alpha   90.00
_cell.angle_beta   90.00
_cell.angle_gamma   90.00
#
_symmetry.space_group_name_H-M   'P 1'
#
loop_
_entity.id
_entity.type
_entity.pdbx_description
1 polymer ?
#
loop_
_entity_poly.entity_id
_entity_poly.type
_entity_poly.pdbx_seq_one_letter_code
_entity_poly.pdbx_strand_id
1 'polypeptide(L)'
;MNIKKKLVIGILGAAVFCIVAAGVIYKLGYLQIGTNALKDAKYVSSSRLASNIKDKYADDNLYGYDYGEPIKDVTRDYVMNIELGFDLSKVEFKKWTELFGFYKNPDLTGEYTPTYEVADRNNKVKIHPPGYPKGRISTNNLQYDFLEKYNNTGSRIGTYLFDKDAGTNWGNIETVYMATYIDLKTGKKLDKPLVRVITFQGEIKESPKLSYSVTENGLVKFQWSEVEEADEYIVGMINDPSIASSSVDVIGVTNKTEWISEVPKTGDYNMNNSFKTFKVCEDTWFDKDASKFAIETTGAKEGVVTDKDYMNKEFYVIAINKDGTSMLSNPIKVSNIASNVPYQIAEYKGIKLGEKNNNSKYKSVKEMPLYEYVTMCDGYIAKKLIEYNTSEARVISKHLITIEKNTNKYIKSNDVKFLIIPYKVAGTPYIDTVEIQDYDEKNFENDMKILQSRQDELRKKSGDVKIDSDIQVKEDKKGKEQVRQVDTKITANSALSEYLAENMLGTSSIIDLSEFPESTDQNLLEDAWKEAYYQNPAILGIKGYQLSRDGNAIKIVYDNDDSTTAVKQKEIFKKVQEINSKIIKDGMTDLEKELAINQYLCDTIEYDEAALKSAEENDFKSVDENFNDSFTAYGALINGKCVCAGYSAAFKLLADAAGLESIVVTGLLDGNLAHAWNKVKVDGKWKIIDSTNNDNEYMTNALFNLPNYAGDRVLVEDEEFAIDKCLTNYEAKETESEYYRISSKYFDGKKIAEQLAKEIKEKGSTTLRTDYELNDDQFNQIVAQVYKILGDNTELYGYHWMGVIYLTTKM
;
A
#
# COMPACT_ATOMS: atom_id res chain seq x y z
N MET A 1 -27.31 9.96 -57.53
CA MET A 1 -26.74 10.16 -56.18
C MET A 1 -27.32 9.25 -55.08
N ASN A 2 -28.49 8.62 -55.28
CA ASN A 2 -29.17 7.82 -54.22
C ASN A 2 -28.77 6.33 -54.10
N ILE A 3 -28.06 5.76 -55.07
CA ILE A 3 -27.68 4.33 -55.07
C ILE A 3 -26.38 4.09 -54.28
N LYS A 4 -25.40 5.00 -54.36
CA LYS A 4 -24.14 4.90 -53.60
C LYS A 4 -24.32 5.04 -52.09
N LYS A 5 -25.25 5.89 -51.61
CA LYS A 5 -25.56 6.02 -50.17
C LYS A 5 -26.23 4.78 -49.58
N LYS A 6 -27.13 4.11 -50.33
CA LYS A 6 -27.76 2.86 -49.87
C LYS A 6 -26.77 1.69 -49.80
N LEU A 7 -25.81 1.63 -50.72
CA LEU A 7 -24.78 0.59 -50.73
C LEU A 7 -23.81 0.73 -49.53
N VAL A 8 -23.40 1.97 -49.21
CA VAL A 8 -22.51 2.24 -48.06
C VAL A 8 -23.19 1.96 -46.72
N ILE A 9 -24.48 2.32 -46.57
CA ILE A 9 -25.26 1.99 -45.36
C ILE A 9 -25.48 0.48 -45.22
N GLY A 10 -25.69 -0.24 -46.33
CA GLY A 10 -25.82 -1.70 -46.34
C GLY A 10 -24.52 -2.41 -45.96
N ILE A 11 -23.36 -1.90 -46.40
CA ILE A 11 -22.04 -2.47 -46.05
C ILE A 11 -21.69 -2.20 -44.59
N LEU A 12 -21.97 -0.99 -44.07
CA LEU A 12 -21.81 -0.67 -42.64
C LEU A 12 -22.74 -1.50 -41.76
N GLY A 13 -24.01 -1.68 -42.16
CA GLY A 13 -24.96 -2.54 -41.46
C GLY A 13 -24.54 -4.02 -41.45
N ALA A 14 -23.99 -4.53 -42.57
CA ALA A 14 -23.47 -5.89 -42.64
C ALA A 14 -22.20 -6.09 -41.81
N ALA A 15 -21.29 -5.11 -41.78
CA ALA A 15 -20.08 -5.15 -40.95
C ALA A 15 -20.40 -5.15 -39.45
N VAL A 16 -21.33 -4.28 -39.02
CA VAL A 16 -21.81 -4.26 -37.62
C VAL A 16 -22.51 -5.58 -37.27
N PHE A 17 -23.34 -6.13 -38.16
CA PHE A 17 -23.99 -7.42 -37.94
C PHE A 17 -22.98 -8.58 -37.87
N CYS A 18 -21.92 -8.56 -38.68
CA CYS A 18 -20.86 -9.58 -38.63
C CYS A 18 -20.04 -9.50 -37.34
N ILE A 19 -19.74 -8.30 -36.85
CA ILE A 19 -19.02 -8.11 -35.58
C ILE A 19 -19.88 -8.60 -34.41
N VAL A 20 -21.17 -8.25 -34.40
CA VAL A 20 -22.12 -8.72 -33.37
C VAL A 20 -22.28 -10.24 -33.44
N ALA A 21 -22.43 -10.82 -34.65
CA ALA A 21 -22.55 -12.27 -34.83
C ALA A 21 -21.28 -13.02 -34.41
N ALA A 22 -20.09 -12.49 -34.72
CA ALA A 22 -18.81 -13.06 -34.29
C ALA A 22 -18.68 -13.03 -32.76
N GLY A 23 -19.05 -11.91 -32.11
CA GLY A 23 -19.09 -11.81 -30.65
C GLY A 23 -20.06 -12.80 -30.00
N VAL A 24 -21.23 -13.01 -30.60
CA VAL A 24 -22.23 -13.99 -30.11
C VAL A 24 -21.73 -15.43 -30.26
N ILE A 25 -21.12 -15.78 -31.40
CA ILE A 25 -20.55 -17.12 -31.65
C ILE A 25 -19.39 -17.39 -30.70
N TYR A 26 -18.51 -16.41 -30.49
CA TYR A 26 -17.40 -16.51 -29.53
C TYR A 26 -17.92 -16.76 -28.10
N LYS A 27 -18.92 -15.98 -27.66
CA LYS A 27 -19.54 -16.13 -26.34
C LYS A 27 -20.22 -17.50 -26.15
N LEU A 28 -20.92 -18.01 -27.17
CA LEU A 28 -21.52 -19.35 -27.15
C LEU A 28 -20.48 -20.47 -27.10
N GLY A 29 -19.37 -20.32 -27.83
CA GLY A 29 -18.23 -21.25 -27.78
C GLY A 29 -17.57 -21.29 -26.40
N TYR A 30 -17.32 -20.11 -25.82
CA TYR A 30 -16.74 -19.98 -24.47
C TYR A 30 -17.67 -20.60 -23.40
N LEU A 31 -18.98 -20.39 -23.52
CA LEU A 31 -19.99 -21.01 -22.64
C LEU A 31 -19.98 -22.55 -22.73
N GLN A 32 -19.84 -23.10 -23.95
CA GLN A 32 -19.77 -24.56 -24.14
C GLN A 32 -18.46 -25.16 -23.61
N ILE A 33 -17.33 -24.47 -23.77
CA ILE A 33 -16.04 -24.91 -23.21
C ILE A 33 -16.08 -24.82 -21.68
N GLY A 34 -16.61 -23.72 -21.12
CA GLY A 34 -16.75 -23.52 -19.68
C GLY A 34 -17.67 -24.56 -19.03
N THR A 35 -18.82 -24.85 -19.63
CA THR A 35 -19.71 -25.91 -19.12
C THR A 35 -19.07 -27.30 -19.13
N ASN A 36 -18.19 -27.59 -20.09
CA ASN A 36 -17.41 -28.83 -20.07
C ASN A 36 -16.29 -28.79 -19.01
N ALA A 37 -15.60 -27.67 -18.86
CA ALA A 37 -14.57 -27.50 -17.84
C ALA A 37 -15.12 -27.70 -16.42
N LEU A 38 -16.33 -27.20 -16.15
CA LEU A 38 -17.01 -27.40 -14.87
C LEU A 38 -17.45 -28.86 -14.67
N LYS A 39 -17.86 -29.57 -15.72
CA LYS A 39 -18.25 -30.99 -15.61
C LYS A 39 -17.08 -31.91 -15.25
N ASP A 40 -15.89 -31.61 -15.76
CA ASP A 40 -14.69 -32.40 -15.51
C ASP A 40 -13.97 -31.99 -14.21
N ALA A 41 -14.41 -30.91 -13.56
CA ALA A 41 -13.81 -30.39 -12.34
C ALA A 41 -14.10 -31.28 -11.13
N LYS A 42 -13.17 -31.30 -10.18
CA LYS A 42 -13.36 -31.96 -8.88
C LYS A 42 -14.05 -31.00 -7.91
N TYR A 43 -14.87 -31.55 -7.04
CA TYR A 43 -15.59 -30.80 -6.02
C TYR A 43 -15.41 -31.45 -4.64
N VAL A 44 -15.38 -30.63 -3.60
CA VAL A 44 -15.32 -31.05 -2.20
C VAL A 44 -16.41 -30.31 -1.42
N SER A 45 -17.02 -30.95 -0.41
CA SER A 45 -17.98 -30.24 0.44
C SER A 45 -17.26 -29.20 1.31
N SER A 46 -17.89 -28.05 1.52
CA SER A 46 -17.29 -26.93 2.28
C SER A 46 -16.86 -27.36 3.69
N SER A 47 -17.67 -28.18 4.37
CA SER A 47 -17.35 -28.76 5.68
C SER A 47 -16.11 -29.66 5.68
N ARG A 48 -15.94 -30.47 4.63
CA ARG A 48 -14.78 -31.37 4.51
C ARG A 48 -13.52 -30.59 4.17
N LEU A 49 -13.64 -29.57 3.32
CA LEU A 49 -12.56 -28.65 3.00
C LEU A 49 -12.07 -27.93 4.27
N ALA A 50 -12.98 -27.34 5.04
CA ALA A 50 -12.66 -26.68 6.30
C ALA A 50 -11.97 -27.64 7.29
N SER A 51 -12.50 -28.86 7.47
CA SER A 51 -11.88 -29.87 8.35
C SER A 51 -10.45 -30.23 7.91
N ASN A 52 -10.26 -30.53 6.62
CA ASN A 52 -8.94 -30.93 6.11
C ASN A 52 -7.90 -29.82 6.28
N ILE A 53 -8.28 -28.57 6.04
CA ILE A 53 -7.38 -27.42 6.19
C ILE A 53 -7.09 -27.18 7.68
N LYS A 54 -8.08 -27.22 8.57
CA LYS A 54 -7.84 -27.09 10.02
C LYS A 54 -6.88 -28.16 10.52
N ASP A 55 -7.03 -29.40 10.07
CA ASP A 55 -6.12 -30.50 10.42
C ASP A 55 -4.68 -30.24 9.93
N LYS A 56 -4.51 -29.65 8.74
CA LYS A 56 -3.20 -29.25 8.20
C LYS A 56 -2.46 -28.25 9.09
N TYR A 57 -3.19 -27.34 9.74
CA TYR A 57 -2.64 -26.25 10.56
C TYR A 57 -2.71 -26.53 12.07
N ALA A 58 -3.18 -27.69 12.52
CA ALA A 58 -3.44 -27.97 13.94
C ALA A 58 -2.17 -27.90 14.82
N ASP A 59 -1.04 -28.40 14.30
CA ASP A 59 0.22 -28.45 15.05
C ASP A 59 0.99 -27.12 15.00
N ASP A 60 0.88 -26.37 13.89
CA ASP A 60 1.63 -25.14 13.60
C ASP A 60 0.67 -23.98 13.28
N ASN A 61 -0.20 -23.65 14.22
CA ASN A 61 -1.12 -22.53 14.08
C ASN A 61 -0.39 -21.19 14.34
N LEU A 62 -0.74 -20.16 13.58
CA LEU A 62 -0.01 -18.90 13.51
C LEU A 62 0.15 -18.19 14.87
N TYR A 63 -0.84 -18.31 15.76
CA TYR A 63 -0.86 -17.60 17.05
C TYR A 63 -0.46 -18.45 18.26
N GLY A 64 -0.22 -19.75 18.09
CA GLY A 64 0.18 -20.67 19.15
C GLY A 64 -0.95 -21.08 20.11
N TYR A 65 -2.22 -20.94 19.72
CA TYR A 65 -3.39 -21.26 20.53
C TYR A 65 -4.55 -21.79 19.71
N ASP A 66 -5.55 -22.35 20.39
CA ASP A 66 -6.78 -22.84 19.74
C ASP A 66 -7.91 -21.83 19.91
N TYR A 67 -8.73 -21.66 18.87
CA TYR A 67 -9.93 -20.84 18.96
C TYR A 67 -11.09 -21.61 19.58
N GLY A 68 -11.80 -20.98 20.51
CA GLY A 68 -13.05 -21.45 21.08
C GLY A 68 -14.26 -20.68 20.53
N GLU A 69 -15.46 -21.13 20.91
CA GLU A 69 -16.71 -20.47 20.53
C GLU A 69 -16.70 -18.96 20.87
N PRO A 70 -16.96 -18.08 19.89
CA PRO A 70 -16.91 -16.64 20.07
C PRO A 70 -18.13 -16.12 20.85
N ILE A 71 -17.98 -14.93 21.46
CA ILE A 71 -19.06 -14.21 22.14
C ILE A 71 -19.38 -12.96 21.31
N LYS A 72 -20.47 -12.99 20.54
CA LYS A 72 -20.73 -12.00 19.48
C LYS A 72 -21.72 -10.92 19.91
N ASP A 73 -21.49 -9.69 19.44
CA ASP A 73 -22.41 -8.54 19.49
C ASP A 73 -23.02 -8.30 20.88
N VAL A 74 -22.23 -8.46 21.95
CA VAL A 74 -22.71 -8.20 23.31
C VAL A 74 -22.74 -6.70 23.61
N THR A 75 -23.64 -6.26 24.48
CA THR A 75 -23.72 -4.86 24.89
C THR A 75 -22.47 -4.42 25.65
N ARG A 76 -22.17 -3.12 25.64
CA ARG A 76 -21.00 -2.59 26.34
C ARG A 76 -20.99 -2.81 27.84
N ASP A 77 -22.13 -3.04 28.47
CA ASP A 77 -22.24 -3.34 29.90
C ASP A 77 -22.22 -4.84 30.22
N TYR A 78 -21.92 -5.68 29.22
CA TYR A 78 -21.96 -7.13 29.35
C TYR A 78 -21.03 -7.63 30.46
N VAL A 79 -21.59 -8.41 31.40
CA VAL A 79 -20.86 -9.12 32.44
C VAL A 79 -20.74 -10.58 32.04
N MET A 80 -19.52 -11.03 31.81
CA MET A 80 -19.23 -12.43 31.49
C MET A 80 -19.40 -13.30 32.72
N ASN A 81 -20.07 -14.44 32.56
CA ASN A 81 -20.27 -15.42 33.61
C ASN A 81 -19.60 -16.73 33.20
N ILE A 82 -18.53 -17.11 33.91
CA ILE A 82 -17.79 -18.35 33.68
C ILE A 82 -18.15 -19.34 34.77
N GLU A 83 -18.65 -20.51 34.36
CA GLU A 83 -18.89 -21.64 35.25
C GLU A 83 -17.67 -22.56 35.29
N LEU A 84 -17.25 -22.93 36.50
CA LEU A 84 -16.12 -23.81 36.76
C LEU A 84 -16.63 -25.17 37.26
N GLY A 85 -16.08 -26.25 36.71
CA GLY A 85 -16.31 -27.63 37.17
C GLY A 85 -15.53 -27.99 38.44
N PHE A 86 -14.73 -27.05 38.97
CA PHE A 86 -13.86 -27.22 40.11
C PHE A 86 -13.96 -26.06 41.09
N ASP A 87 -13.47 -26.27 42.30
CA ASP A 87 -13.42 -25.25 43.35
C ASP A 87 -12.19 -24.36 43.16
N LEU A 88 -12.42 -23.11 42.74
CA LEU A 88 -11.37 -22.13 42.46
C LEU A 88 -10.46 -21.86 43.67
N SER A 89 -10.96 -22.02 44.90
CA SER A 89 -10.14 -21.83 46.12
C SER A 89 -9.01 -22.87 46.25
N LYS A 90 -9.07 -23.96 45.49
CA LYS A 90 -8.06 -25.01 45.45
C LYS A 90 -7.04 -24.83 44.32
N VAL A 91 -7.22 -23.82 43.47
CA VAL A 91 -6.27 -23.49 42.40
C VAL A 91 -5.41 -22.32 42.86
N GLU A 92 -4.10 -22.55 42.91
CA GLU A 92 -3.14 -21.52 43.31
C GLU A 92 -2.70 -20.72 42.07
N PHE A 93 -2.95 -19.41 42.07
CA PHE A 93 -2.54 -18.48 41.01
C PHE A 93 -2.27 -17.10 41.62
N LYS A 94 -1.38 -16.29 41.02
CA LYS A 94 -1.04 -14.95 41.55
C LYS A 94 -1.76 -13.82 40.85
N LYS A 95 -2.06 -13.99 39.56
CA LYS A 95 -2.78 -13.02 38.73
C LYS A 95 -3.91 -13.69 37.98
N TRP A 96 -5.02 -12.99 37.82
CA TRP A 96 -6.14 -13.47 37.02
C TRP A 96 -5.74 -13.84 35.59
N THR A 97 -4.73 -13.17 35.02
CA THR A 97 -4.17 -13.48 33.69
C THR A 97 -3.52 -14.87 33.58
N GLU A 98 -3.24 -15.55 34.70
CA GLU A 98 -2.82 -16.96 34.71
C GLU A 98 -3.99 -17.94 34.46
N LEU A 99 -5.23 -17.45 34.57
CA LEU A 99 -6.46 -18.22 34.30
C LEU A 99 -7.18 -17.66 33.07
N PHE A 100 -7.43 -16.35 33.07
CA PHE A 100 -8.16 -15.58 32.07
C PHE A 100 -7.40 -14.30 31.75
N GLY A 101 -6.82 -14.22 30.56
CA GLY A 101 -6.22 -13.00 30.02
C GLY A 101 -7.15 -12.34 29.00
N PHE A 102 -7.16 -11.01 28.97
CA PHE A 102 -7.90 -10.24 27.96
C PHE A 102 -6.93 -9.35 27.21
N TYR A 103 -7.05 -9.31 25.90
CA TYR A 103 -6.07 -8.69 25.01
C TYR A 103 -6.78 -7.94 23.87
N LYS A 104 -6.17 -6.86 23.41
CA LYS A 104 -6.65 -6.12 22.22
C LYS A 104 -6.40 -6.93 20.94
N ASN A 105 -5.24 -7.59 20.85
CA ASN A 105 -4.72 -8.12 19.61
C ASN A 105 -4.70 -9.66 19.60
N PRO A 106 -4.78 -10.30 18.40
CA PRO A 106 -4.77 -11.76 18.27
C PRO A 106 -3.47 -12.41 18.70
N ASP A 107 -2.35 -11.68 18.78
CA ASP A 107 -1.08 -12.17 19.32
C ASP A 107 -0.99 -12.15 20.85
N LEU A 108 -2.13 -11.89 21.53
CA LEU A 108 -2.25 -11.76 22.98
C LEU A 108 -1.42 -10.59 23.54
N THR A 109 -1.33 -9.50 22.78
CA THR A 109 -0.74 -8.23 23.22
C THR A 109 -1.80 -7.16 23.49
N GLY A 110 -1.39 -6.08 24.15
CA GLY A 110 -2.30 -5.00 24.56
C GLY A 110 -3.27 -5.47 25.64
N GLU A 111 -2.73 -5.91 26.78
CA GLU A 111 -3.50 -6.40 27.93
C GLU A 111 -4.63 -5.43 28.30
N TYR A 112 -5.83 -5.99 28.44
CA TYR A 112 -7.03 -5.31 28.86
C TYR A 112 -7.42 -5.86 30.23
N THR A 113 -7.56 -5.01 31.25
CA THR A 113 -7.74 -5.47 32.63
C THR A 113 -9.18 -5.30 33.09
N PRO A 114 -10.05 -6.33 32.97
CA PRO A 114 -11.39 -6.29 33.52
C PRO A 114 -11.38 -6.46 35.04
N THR A 115 -12.55 -6.30 35.65
CA THR A 115 -12.73 -6.55 37.09
C THR A 115 -13.30 -7.94 37.32
N TYR A 116 -12.70 -8.71 38.23
CA TYR A 116 -13.11 -10.08 38.52
C TYR A 116 -13.86 -10.14 39.86
N GLU A 117 -15.01 -10.81 39.87
CA GLU A 117 -15.80 -11.11 41.07
C GLU A 117 -15.97 -12.63 41.18
N VAL A 118 -15.54 -13.20 42.31
CA VAL A 118 -15.81 -14.61 42.65
C VAL A 118 -17.12 -14.66 43.43
N ALA A 119 -18.12 -15.35 42.89
CA ALA A 119 -19.38 -15.54 43.62
C ALA A 119 -19.17 -16.60 44.72
N ASP A 120 -19.23 -16.18 45.99
CA ASP A 120 -19.02 -17.05 47.15
C ASP A 120 -19.83 -18.35 47.06
N ARG A 121 -19.13 -19.49 47.14
CA ARG A 121 -19.64 -20.88 47.19
C ARG A 121 -20.16 -21.53 45.89
N ASN A 122 -20.05 -20.90 44.72
CA ASN A 122 -20.75 -21.40 43.52
C ASN A 122 -19.89 -21.78 42.30
N ASN A 123 -18.57 -21.88 42.39
CA ASN A 123 -17.71 -22.19 41.23
C ASN A 123 -17.99 -21.26 40.02
N LYS A 124 -18.31 -19.99 40.27
CA LYS A 124 -18.63 -19.00 39.23
C LYS A 124 -17.72 -17.79 39.36
N VAL A 125 -17.16 -17.38 38.22
CA VAL A 125 -16.38 -16.15 38.07
C VAL A 125 -17.18 -15.20 37.20
N LYS A 126 -17.44 -14.01 37.72
CA LYS A 126 -18.00 -12.90 36.94
C LYS A 126 -16.86 -11.97 36.52
N ILE A 127 -16.88 -11.58 35.26
CA ILE A 127 -15.91 -10.65 34.68
C ILE A 127 -16.67 -9.43 34.20
N HIS A 128 -16.45 -8.34 34.90
CA HIS A 128 -17.09 -7.05 34.68
C HIS A 128 -16.22 -6.16 33.78
N PRO A 129 -16.82 -5.15 33.13
CA PRO A 129 -16.05 -4.17 32.39
C PRO A 129 -14.93 -3.50 33.20
N PRO A 130 -13.90 -2.95 32.54
CA PRO A 130 -12.77 -2.32 33.21
C PRO A 130 -13.16 -0.99 33.88
N GLY A 131 -12.41 -0.60 34.92
CA GLY A 131 -12.56 0.71 35.57
C GLY A 131 -12.25 1.89 34.64
N TYR A 132 -11.31 1.70 33.70
CA TYR A 132 -10.92 2.70 32.71
C TYR A 132 -11.04 2.09 31.31
N PRO A 133 -12.22 2.19 30.67
CA PRO A 133 -12.39 1.65 29.34
C PRO A 133 -11.56 2.41 28.31
N LYS A 134 -11.16 1.69 27.26
CA LYS A 134 -10.35 2.21 26.17
C LYS A 134 -11.21 2.85 25.08
N GLY A 135 -10.61 3.79 24.35
CA GLY A 135 -11.26 4.45 23.23
C GLY A 135 -12.24 5.55 23.65
N ARG A 136 -12.23 5.99 24.91
CA ARG A 136 -13.01 7.16 25.36
C ARG A 136 -12.66 8.39 24.53
N ILE A 137 -13.65 9.22 24.20
CA ILE A 137 -13.48 10.34 23.27
C ILE A 137 -13.15 11.61 24.06
N SER A 138 -11.96 12.16 23.88
CA SER A 138 -11.51 13.37 24.58
C SER A 138 -12.26 14.61 24.12
N THR A 139 -12.64 15.50 25.05
CA THR A 139 -13.35 16.76 24.73
C THR A 139 -12.42 17.95 24.48
N ASN A 140 -11.10 17.78 24.65
CA ASN A 140 -10.12 18.88 24.64
C ASN A 140 -10.10 19.72 23.36
N ASN A 141 -10.37 19.11 22.19
CA ASN A 141 -10.31 19.77 20.88
C ASN A 141 -11.71 20.03 20.27
N LEU A 142 -12.77 19.79 21.03
CA LEU A 142 -14.15 19.97 20.56
C LEU A 142 -14.66 21.38 20.87
N GLN A 143 -15.41 21.95 19.93
CA GLN A 143 -16.03 23.26 20.11
C GLN A 143 -17.19 23.19 21.11
N TYR A 144 -17.46 24.30 21.81
CA TYR A 144 -18.51 24.36 22.83
C TYR A 144 -19.89 24.00 22.28
N ASP A 145 -20.27 24.53 21.11
CA ASP A 145 -21.59 24.26 20.51
C ASP A 145 -21.78 22.77 20.16
N PHE A 146 -20.69 22.10 19.75
CA PHE A 146 -20.70 20.64 19.53
C PHE A 146 -20.89 19.89 20.84
N LEU A 147 -20.22 20.32 21.91
CA LEU A 147 -20.39 19.74 23.24
C LEU A 147 -21.79 20.00 23.80
N GLU A 148 -22.41 21.15 23.56
CA GLU A 148 -23.79 21.41 23.97
C GLU A 148 -24.79 20.49 23.26
N LYS A 149 -24.51 20.13 22.00
CA LYS A 149 -25.33 19.23 21.20
C LYS A 149 -25.32 17.78 21.73
N TYR A 150 -24.16 17.26 22.14
CA TYR A 150 -23.99 15.83 22.46
C TYR A 150 -23.63 15.51 23.92
N ASN A 151 -23.07 16.47 24.67
CA ASN A 151 -22.62 16.27 26.03
C ASN A 151 -23.75 16.63 27.00
N ASN A 152 -24.61 15.66 27.30
CA ASN A 152 -25.84 15.84 28.05
C ASN A 152 -25.62 15.98 29.58
N THR A 153 -24.55 16.64 30.03
CA THR A 153 -24.22 16.81 31.45
C THR A 153 -24.47 18.24 31.91
N GLY A 154 -25.68 18.46 32.45
CA GLY A 154 -26.04 19.68 33.13
C GLY A 154 -24.96 20.15 34.13
N SER A 155 -24.45 21.35 33.89
CA SER A 155 -23.54 22.17 34.72
C SER A 155 -22.02 21.98 34.63
N ARG A 156 -21.47 20.92 34.01
CA ARG A 156 -20.01 20.80 33.75
C ARG A 156 -19.72 20.03 32.47
N ILE A 157 -18.85 20.58 31.62
CA ILE A 157 -18.27 19.87 30.48
C ILE A 157 -17.36 18.76 31.03
N GLY A 158 -17.72 17.49 30.79
CA GLY A 158 -16.89 16.34 31.14
C GLY A 158 -15.62 16.27 30.29
N THR A 159 -14.58 15.58 30.80
CA THR A 159 -13.32 15.35 30.07
C THR A 159 -13.49 14.40 28.88
N TYR A 160 -14.57 13.60 28.86
CA TYR A 160 -14.89 12.65 27.80
C TYR A 160 -16.33 12.81 27.32
N LEU A 161 -16.57 12.56 26.03
CA LEU A 161 -17.90 12.55 25.42
C LEU A 161 -18.59 11.20 25.71
N PHE A 162 -19.89 11.23 26.01
CA PHE A 162 -20.70 10.05 26.38
C PHE A 162 -20.11 9.23 27.55
N ASP A 163 -19.41 9.88 28.47
CA ASP A 163 -18.74 9.20 29.58
C ASP A 163 -19.75 8.50 30.50
N LYS A 164 -19.40 7.30 30.97
CA LYS A 164 -20.20 6.50 31.92
C LYS A 164 -19.34 6.14 33.14
N ASP A 165 -20.00 5.74 34.22
CA ASP A 165 -19.31 5.41 35.47
C ASP A 165 -18.25 4.29 35.29
N ALA A 166 -17.15 4.38 36.04
CA ALA A 166 -16.08 3.39 36.00
C ALA A 166 -16.60 1.96 36.24
N GLY A 167 -16.15 0.99 35.43
CA GLY A 167 -16.55 -0.42 35.54
C GLY A 167 -17.92 -0.76 34.96
N THR A 168 -18.62 0.20 34.34
CA THR A 168 -19.96 -0.03 33.77
C THR A 168 -19.96 -0.38 32.29
N ASN A 169 -18.86 -0.13 31.56
CA ASN A 169 -18.81 -0.39 30.13
C ASN A 169 -17.42 -0.77 29.59
N TRP A 170 -17.39 -1.53 28.49
CA TRP A 170 -16.18 -2.02 27.82
C TRP A 170 -15.50 -0.98 26.91
N GLY A 171 -16.04 0.24 26.78
CA GLY A 171 -15.48 1.30 25.94
C GLY A 171 -15.93 1.28 24.49
N ASN A 172 -15.15 1.94 23.63
CA ASN A 172 -15.42 2.04 22.18
C ASN A 172 -14.63 1.01 21.35
N ILE A 173 -13.96 0.04 21.99
CA ILE A 173 -13.27 -1.03 21.25
C ILE A 173 -14.27 -2.12 20.83
N GLU A 174 -14.20 -2.52 19.56
CA GLU A 174 -15.13 -3.52 19.02
C GLU A 174 -14.78 -4.94 19.45
N THR A 175 -13.49 -5.31 19.40
CA THR A 175 -13.04 -6.70 19.60
C THR A 175 -12.09 -6.82 20.78
N VAL A 176 -12.26 -7.89 21.57
CA VAL A 176 -11.34 -8.32 22.64
C VAL A 176 -11.11 -9.83 22.57
N TYR A 177 -9.87 -10.25 22.78
CA TYR A 177 -9.46 -11.64 22.81
C TYR A 177 -9.35 -12.14 24.26
N MET A 178 -10.19 -13.11 24.62
CA MET A 178 -10.14 -13.76 25.93
C MET A 178 -9.37 -15.07 25.85
N ALA A 179 -8.16 -15.11 26.40
CA ALA A 179 -7.37 -16.32 26.52
C ALA A 179 -7.66 -17.05 27.84
N THR A 180 -8.08 -18.30 27.74
CA THR A 180 -8.28 -19.21 28.88
C THR A 180 -7.11 -20.18 28.97
N TYR A 181 -6.42 -20.22 30.10
CA TYR A 181 -5.21 -21.03 30.30
C TYR A 181 -5.45 -22.33 31.08
N ILE A 182 -6.70 -22.56 31.51
CA ILE A 182 -7.10 -23.71 32.32
C ILE A 182 -8.31 -24.43 31.70
N ASP A 183 -8.35 -25.75 31.85
CA ASP A 183 -9.54 -26.53 31.54
C ASP A 183 -10.66 -26.17 32.54
N LEU A 184 -11.75 -25.61 32.03
CA LEU A 184 -12.85 -25.10 32.87
C LEU A 184 -13.54 -26.20 33.69
N LYS A 185 -13.40 -27.49 33.31
CA LYS A 185 -14.03 -28.61 34.03
C LYS A 185 -13.16 -29.13 35.16
N THR A 186 -11.84 -29.14 34.98
CA THR A 186 -10.88 -29.83 35.87
C THR A 186 -9.93 -28.90 36.61
N GLY A 187 -9.77 -27.65 36.15
CA GLY A 187 -8.83 -26.67 36.70
C GLY A 187 -7.37 -26.94 36.35
N LYS A 188 -7.09 -27.92 35.50
CA LYS A 188 -5.73 -28.21 35.02
C LYS A 188 -5.31 -27.17 33.99
N LYS A 189 -4.02 -26.82 33.99
CA LYS A 189 -3.44 -25.95 32.95
C LYS A 189 -3.53 -26.63 31.58
N LEU A 190 -3.87 -25.84 30.55
CA LEU A 190 -3.87 -26.27 29.16
C LEU A 190 -2.46 -26.17 28.56
N ASP A 191 -2.15 -27.04 27.60
CA ASP A 191 -0.87 -27.00 26.87
C ASP A 191 -0.80 -25.78 25.95
N LYS A 192 -1.92 -25.45 25.29
CA LYS A 192 -2.16 -24.22 24.53
C LYS A 192 -3.38 -23.50 25.13
N PRO A 193 -3.41 -22.17 25.21
CA PRO A 193 -4.60 -21.48 25.69
C PRO A 193 -5.77 -21.67 24.70
N LEU A 194 -6.99 -21.62 25.22
CA LEU A 194 -8.21 -21.54 24.41
C LEU A 194 -8.63 -20.07 24.32
N VAL A 195 -8.66 -19.50 23.12
CA VAL A 195 -8.95 -18.08 22.88
C VAL A 195 -10.34 -17.92 22.29
N ARG A 196 -11.16 -17.07 22.93
CA ARG A 196 -12.47 -16.67 22.40
C ARG A 196 -12.41 -15.22 21.93
N VAL A 197 -12.88 -14.99 20.71
CA VAL A 197 -13.10 -13.63 20.19
C VAL A 197 -14.40 -13.10 20.79
N ILE A 198 -14.35 -11.90 21.36
CA ILE A 198 -15.50 -11.22 21.95
C ILE A 198 -15.72 -9.94 21.15
N THR A 199 -16.93 -9.74 20.61
CA THR A 199 -17.31 -8.49 19.94
C THR A 199 -18.39 -7.75 20.72
N PHE A 200 -18.23 -6.43 20.82
CA PHE A 200 -19.14 -5.54 21.51
C PHE A 200 -19.91 -4.68 20.50
N GLN A 201 -21.13 -4.28 20.87
CA GLN A 201 -21.97 -3.38 20.08
C GLN A 201 -22.19 -2.03 20.80
N GLY A 202 -22.07 -0.92 20.07
CA GLY A 202 -22.34 0.43 20.55
C GLY A 202 -23.82 0.80 20.51
N GLU A 203 -24.16 2.02 20.95
CA GLU A 203 -25.51 2.56 20.81
C GLU A 203 -25.89 2.74 19.33
N ILE A 204 -24.90 3.09 18.49
CA ILE A 204 -25.00 2.93 17.04
C ILE A 204 -24.47 1.56 16.68
N LYS A 205 -25.27 0.79 15.95
CA LYS A 205 -25.02 -0.63 15.71
C LYS A 205 -23.84 -0.89 14.81
N GLU A 206 -23.70 -0.13 13.73
CA GLU A 206 -22.69 -0.32 12.69
C GLU A 206 -21.48 0.58 12.95
N SER A 207 -20.29 0.03 12.74
CA SER A 207 -19.02 0.76 12.86
C SER A 207 -18.59 1.25 11.47
N PRO A 208 -18.05 2.47 11.34
CA PRO A 208 -17.46 2.92 10.08
C PRO A 208 -16.28 2.01 9.68
N LYS A 209 -16.16 1.67 8.40
CA LYS A 209 -14.97 1.04 7.83
C LYS A 209 -14.05 2.11 7.25
N LEU A 210 -12.94 2.37 7.92
CA LEU A 210 -12.01 3.43 7.60
C LEU A 210 -10.95 2.97 6.58
N SER A 211 -10.76 3.77 5.54
CA SER A 211 -9.70 3.64 4.55
C SER A 211 -8.97 4.97 4.36
N TYR A 212 -7.79 4.94 3.74
CA TYR A 212 -7.09 6.16 3.37
C TYR A 212 -6.54 6.14 1.94
N SER A 213 -6.31 7.34 1.43
CA SER A 213 -5.52 7.62 0.25
C SER A 213 -4.70 8.90 0.45
N VAL A 214 -3.72 9.11 -0.41
CA VAL A 214 -2.96 10.36 -0.49
C VAL A 214 -3.41 11.08 -1.75
N THR A 215 -3.86 12.32 -1.60
CA THR A 215 -4.30 13.15 -2.73
C THR A 215 -3.12 13.52 -3.64
N GLU A 216 -3.39 13.97 -4.86
CA GLU A 216 -2.34 14.48 -5.78
C GLU A 216 -1.50 15.63 -5.21
N ASN A 217 -2.00 16.30 -4.17
CA ASN A 217 -1.31 17.37 -3.47
C ASN A 217 -0.67 16.90 -2.16
N GLY A 218 -0.56 15.59 -1.93
CA GLY A 218 0.13 15.04 -0.77
C GLY A 218 -0.62 15.14 0.55
N LEU A 219 -1.91 15.49 0.54
CA LEU A 219 -2.75 15.48 1.74
C LEU A 219 -3.33 14.09 1.99
N VAL A 220 -3.46 13.71 3.26
CA VAL A 220 -4.11 12.46 3.65
C VAL A 220 -5.62 12.64 3.56
N LYS A 221 -6.27 11.76 2.82
CA LYS A 221 -7.72 11.65 2.74
C LYS A 221 -8.15 10.38 3.45
N PHE A 222 -8.92 10.52 4.52
CA PHE A 222 -9.65 9.44 5.16
C PHE A 222 -11.06 9.36 4.57
N GLN A 223 -11.52 8.14 4.28
CA GLN A 223 -12.85 7.85 3.79
C GLN A 223 -13.41 6.64 4.51
N TRP A 224 -14.73 6.58 4.68
CA TRP A 224 -15.35 5.44 5.35
C TRP A 224 -16.75 5.11 4.86
N SER A 225 -17.21 3.90 5.19
CA SER A 225 -18.56 3.46 4.92
C SER A 225 -19.61 4.32 5.63
N GLU A 226 -20.69 4.70 4.93
CA GLU A 226 -21.80 5.44 5.52
C GLU A 226 -22.54 4.61 6.58
N VAL A 227 -22.86 5.23 7.72
CA VAL A 227 -23.62 4.63 8.82
C VAL A 227 -24.98 5.33 8.92
N GLU A 228 -26.06 4.59 8.67
CA GLU A 228 -27.44 5.13 8.54
C GLU A 228 -27.91 5.89 9.79
N GLU A 229 -27.51 5.45 10.99
CA GLU A 229 -27.93 6.03 12.28
C GLU A 229 -27.04 7.22 12.73
N ALA A 230 -26.04 7.61 11.93
CA ALA A 230 -25.07 8.64 12.29
C ALA A 230 -25.57 10.05 11.94
N ASP A 231 -25.51 10.95 12.92
CA ASP A 231 -25.71 12.39 12.68
C ASP A 231 -24.40 13.04 12.19
N GLU A 232 -23.27 12.66 12.79
CA GLU A 232 -21.92 13.15 12.50
C GLU A 232 -20.88 12.05 12.74
N TYR A 233 -19.65 12.32 12.31
CA TYR A 233 -18.48 11.45 12.50
C TYR A 233 -17.37 12.23 13.20
N ILE A 234 -16.72 11.56 14.15
CA ILE A 234 -15.50 12.02 14.80
C ILE A 234 -14.32 11.31 14.14
N VAL A 235 -13.37 12.08 13.63
CA VAL A 235 -12.06 11.61 13.20
C VAL A 235 -11.09 11.86 14.34
N GLY A 236 -10.42 10.81 14.80
CA GLY A 236 -9.54 10.90 15.96
C GLY A 236 -8.32 10.00 15.84
N MET A 237 -7.39 10.20 16.78
CA MET A 237 -6.19 9.39 16.90
C MET A 237 -5.99 8.91 18.33
N ILE A 238 -5.38 7.73 18.48
CA ILE A 238 -4.87 7.23 19.76
C ILE A 238 -3.34 7.25 19.65
N ASN A 239 -2.65 8.02 20.50
CA ASN A 239 -1.19 8.20 20.38
C ASN A 239 -0.39 6.93 20.71
N ASP A 240 -0.83 6.19 21.73
CA ASP A 240 -0.23 4.92 22.08
C ASP A 240 -1.35 3.92 22.46
N PRO A 241 -1.74 3.03 21.52
CA PRO A 241 -2.74 2.02 21.75
C PRO A 241 -2.23 0.89 22.67
N SER A 242 -0.97 0.86 23.08
CA SER A 242 -0.54 -0.10 24.10
C SER A 242 -0.98 0.31 25.52
N ILE A 243 -1.28 1.60 25.72
CA ILE A 243 -1.70 2.13 27.02
C ILE A 243 -3.18 1.82 27.25
N ALA A 244 -3.49 1.08 28.32
CA ALA A 244 -4.86 0.66 28.62
C ALA A 244 -5.85 1.82 28.79
N SER A 245 -5.40 2.98 29.29
CA SER A 245 -6.23 4.16 29.54
C SER A 245 -6.31 5.13 28.36
N SER A 246 -5.77 4.78 27.19
CA SER A 246 -5.67 5.69 26.04
C SER A 246 -7.05 6.16 25.55
N SER A 247 -7.21 7.46 25.40
CA SER A 247 -8.38 8.10 24.80
C SER A 247 -8.15 8.46 23.34
N VAL A 248 -9.25 8.64 22.61
CA VAL A 248 -9.27 9.19 21.26
C VAL A 248 -9.13 10.70 21.35
N ASP A 249 -8.03 11.23 20.83
CA ASP A 249 -7.83 12.66 20.63
C ASP A 249 -8.49 13.07 19.32
N VAL A 250 -9.48 13.95 19.38
CA VAL A 250 -10.23 14.41 18.21
C VAL A 250 -9.36 15.32 17.35
N ILE A 251 -9.27 15.00 16.06
CA ILE A 251 -8.57 15.80 15.03
C ILE A 251 -9.54 16.42 14.01
N GLY A 252 -10.78 15.92 13.93
CA GLY A 252 -11.80 16.47 13.05
C GLY A 252 -13.20 15.98 13.39
N VAL A 253 -14.21 16.76 13.02
CA VAL A 253 -15.62 16.39 13.06
C VAL A 253 -16.25 16.74 11.71
N THR A 254 -17.06 15.85 11.16
CA THR A 254 -17.69 16.04 9.85
C THR A 254 -19.01 15.29 9.77
N ASN A 255 -19.95 15.79 8.97
CA ASN A 255 -21.17 15.05 8.60
C ASN A 255 -21.04 14.32 7.25
N LYS A 256 -19.85 14.36 6.64
CA LYS A 256 -19.51 13.62 5.43
C LYS A 256 -18.82 12.32 5.80
N THR A 257 -18.79 11.39 4.85
CA THR A 257 -18.04 10.12 4.94
C THR A 257 -16.57 10.25 4.51
N GLU A 258 -16.03 11.47 4.59
CA GLU A 258 -14.64 11.75 4.28
C GLU A 258 -14.10 12.93 5.09
N TRP A 259 -12.80 12.90 5.32
CA TRP A 259 -12.02 13.97 5.95
C TRP A 259 -10.66 14.06 5.26
N ILE A 260 -10.19 15.29 5.00
CA ILE A 260 -8.90 15.55 4.37
C ILE A 260 -8.05 16.36 5.34
N SER A 261 -6.77 16.00 5.47
CA SER A 261 -5.82 16.75 6.30
C SER A 261 -5.68 18.19 5.82
N GLU A 262 -5.46 19.11 6.76
CA GLU A 262 -5.40 20.53 6.45
C GLU A 262 -4.16 20.89 5.60
N VAL A 263 -4.36 21.77 4.61
CA VAL A 263 -3.29 22.46 3.90
C VAL A 263 -2.62 23.45 4.88
N PRO A 264 -1.29 23.62 4.86
CA PRO A 264 -0.60 24.61 5.69
C PRO A 264 -1.21 26.01 5.53
N LYS A 265 -1.33 26.77 6.62
CA LYS A 265 -1.78 28.16 6.54
C LYS A 265 -0.68 29.00 5.86
N THR A 266 -1.04 30.12 5.25
CA THR A 266 -0.08 31.03 4.62
C THR A 266 1.04 31.42 5.60
N GLY A 267 2.27 30.98 5.33
CA GLY A 267 3.45 31.19 6.19
C GLY A 267 3.94 29.94 6.93
N ASP A 268 3.15 28.86 6.96
CA ASP A 268 3.59 27.54 7.42
C ASP A 268 4.26 26.79 6.27
N TYR A 269 5.46 26.26 6.52
CA TYR A 269 6.22 25.47 5.53
C TYR A 269 5.94 23.96 5.62
N ASN A 270 5.22 23.53 6.67
CA ASN A 270 5.02 22.12 7.03
C ASN A 270 3.55 21.72 6.85
N MET A 271 3.32 20.55 6.26
CA MET A 271 2.01 19.91 6.11
C MET A 271 1.93 18.59 6.87
N ASN A 272 0.70 18.05 6.99
CA ASN A 272 0.47 16.70 7.50
C ASN A 272 1.06 16.44 8.90
N ASN A 273 1.10 17.46 9.76
CA ASN A 273 1.71 17.41 11.09
C ASN A 273 1.22 16.24 11.96
N SER A 274 -0.06 15.87 11.87
CA SER A 274 -0.64 14.76 12.63
C SER A 274 0.02 13.41 12.33
N PHE A 275 0.54 13.25 11.11
CA PHE A 275 1.15 12.02 10.60
C PHE A 275 2.67 11.99 10.77
N LYS A 276 3.29 13.06 11.29
CA LYS A 276 4.73 13.11 11.54
C LYS A 276 5.14 12.07 12.59
N THR A 277 6.14 11.26 12.25
CA THR A 277 6.69 10.22 13.14
C THR A 277 8.12 10.48 13.64
N PHE A 278 8.75 11.58 13.24
CA PHE A 278 10.13 11.93 13.62
C PHE A 278 10.24 13.15 14.54
N LYS A 279 11.30 13.17 15.33
CA LYS A 279 11.81 14.32 16.09
C LYS A 279 12.89 15.08 15.33
N VAL A 280 13.78 14.36 14.65
CA VAL A 280 14.83 14.90 13.77
C VAL A 280 14.75 14.18 12.43
N CYS A 281 14.67 14.92 11.33
CA CYS A 281 14.65 14.37 9.97
C CYS A 281 16.06 14.28 9.35
N GLU A 282 16.17 13.53 8.26
CA GLU A 282 17.40 13.39 7.47
C GLU A 282 17.94 14.77 7.01
N ASP A 283 17.06 15.71 6.63
CA ASP A 283 17.44 17.04 6.12
C ASP A 283 18.22 17.87 7.14
N THR A 284 17.97 17.65 8.44
CA THR A 284 18.65 18.35 9.54
C THR A 284 20.18 18.19 9.48
N TRP A 285 20.66 17.06 8.96
CA TRP A 285 22.09 16.74 8.90
C TRP A 285 22.82 17.38 7.72
N PHE A 286 22.09 18.04 6.82
CA PHE A 286 22.66 18.80 5.72
C PHE A 286 23.08 20.22 6.13
N ASP A 287 22.58 20.72 7.26
CA ASP A 287 22.96 22.00 7.85
C ASP A 287 23.81 21.83 9.14
N LYS A 288 24.81 22.69 9.31
CA LYS A 288 25.79 22.58 10.40
C LYS A 288 25.21 23.00 11.75
N ASP A 289 24.37 24.03 11.76
CA ASP A 289 23.83 24.56 13.01
C ASP A 289 22.64 23.71 13.47
N ALA A 290 21.80 23.26 12.52
CA ALA A 290 20.69 22.35 12.78
C ALA A 290 21.18 20.98 13.29
N SER A 291 22.21 20.39 12.65
CA SER A 291 22.82 19.14 13.13
C SER A 291 23.43 19.28 14.53
N LYS A 292 24.10 20.40 14.81
CA LYS A 292 24.63 20.67 16.16
C LYS A 292 23.52 20.71 17.20
N PHE A 293 22.42 21.40 16.92
CA PHE A 293 21.25 21.44 17.81
C PHE A 293 20.62 20.06 18.01
N ALA A 294 20.51 19.25 16.95
CA ALA A 294 20.02 17.88 17.05
C ALA A 294 20.90 17.01 17.95
N ILE A 295 22.23 17.10 17.82
CA ILE A 295 23.19 16.40 18.70
C ILE A 295 22.99 16.82 20.15
N GLU A 296 22.89 18.12 20.42
CA GLU A 296 22.74 18.65 21.79
C GLU A 296 21.42 18.24 22.45
N THR A 297 20.33 18.11 21.69
CA THR A 297 18.99 17.82 22.21
C THR A 297 18.60 16.35 22.22
N THR A 298 19.25 15.50 21.42
CA THR A 298 18.90 14.08 21.28
C THR A 298 20.06 13.12 21.53
N GLY A 299 21.30 13.59 21.43
CA GLY A 299 22.50 12.73 21.46
C GLY A 299 22.74 11.93 20.17
N ALA A 300 21.87 12.06 19.16
CA ALA A 300 22.07 11.42 17.86
C ALA A 300 23.28 12.02 17.12
N LYS A 301 23.89 11.22 16.24
CA LYS A 301 25.06 11.66 15.44
C LYS A 301 24.75 11.85 13.96
N GLU A 302 23.79 11.09 13.44
CA GLU A 302 23.29 11.15 12.07
C GLU A 302 21.95 10.40 11.99
N GLY A 303 21.23 10.58 10.88
CA GLY A 303 20.02 9.81 10.55
C GLY A 303 18.73 10.33 11.20
N VAL A 304 17.62 9.71 10.83
CA VAL A 304 16.30 10.05 11.37
C VAL A 304 16.21 9.63 12.84
N VAL A 305 15.70 10.50 13.69
CA VAL A 305 15.43 10.20 15.11
C VAL A 305 13.93 10.17 15.33
N THR A 306 13.41 9.04 15.75
CA THR A 306 11.99 8.83 16.10
C THR A 306 11.81 8.72 17.61
N ASP A 307 10.55 8.79 18.07
CA ASP A 307 10.16 8.47 19.46
C ASP A 307 8.98 7.49 19.42
N LYS A 308 8.83 6.68 20.48
CA LYS A 308 7.71 5.73 20.60
C LYS A 308 6.36 6.44 20.56
N ASP A 309 6.27 7.61 21.18
CA ASP A 309 5.07 8.45 21.20
C ASP A 309 4.64 8.92 19.79
N TYR A 310 5.56 8.91 18.82
CA TYR A 310 5.31 9.30 17.44
C TYR A 310 4.97 8.12 16.53
N MET A 311 5.51 6.94 16.79
CA MET A 311 5.42 5.77 15.91
C MET A 311 4.18 4.91 16.14
N ASN A 312 3.60 4.92 17.34
CA ASN A 312 2.53 4.00 17.71
C ASN A 312 1.12 4.53 17.42
N LYS A 313 0.99 5.68 16.75
CA LYS A 313 -0.31 6.33 16.56
C LYS A 313 -1.21 5.50 15.65
N GLU A 314 -2.48 5.37 16.04
CA GLU A 314 -3.53 4.77 15.22
C GLU A 314 -4.66 5.80 15.02
N PHE A 315 -5.17 5.89 13.80
CA PHE A 315 -6.29 6.75 13.44
C PHE A 315 -7.58 5.96 13.33
N TYR A 316 -8.68 6.60 13.73
CA TYR A 316 -10.00 5.98 13.84
C TYR A 316 -11.09 6.97 13.44
N VAL A 317 -12.23 6.42 13.05
CA VAL A 317 -13.49 7.14 12.89
C VAL A 317 -14.57 6.53 13.77
N ILE A 318 -15.39 7.39 14.37
CA ILE A 318 -16.52 7.00 15.22
C ILE A 318 -17.77 7.72 14.70
N ALA A 319 -18.83 6.97 14.40
CA ALA A 319 -20.15 7.53 14.13
C ALA A 319 -20.80 7.96 15.45
N ILE A 320 -21.48 9.10 15.45
CA ILE A 320 -22.17 9.62 16.64
C ILE A 320 -23.58 10.09 16.33
N ASN A 321 -24.44 9.97 17.33
CA ASN A 321 -25.77 10.58 17.35
C ASN A 321 -26.12 10.97 18.80
N LYS A 322 -27.32 11.46 19.03
CA LYS A 322 -27.78 11.86 20.39
C LYS A 322 -27.79 10.72 21.42
N ASP A 323 -27.92 9.47 20.97
CA ASP A 323 -28.08 8.30 21.83
C ASP A 323 -26.72 7.70 22.23
N GLY A 324 -25.67 7.94 21.45
CA GLY A 324 -24.30 7.56 21.79
C GLY A 324 -23.39 7.45 20.56
N THR A 325 -22.56 6.40 20.55
CA THR A 325 -21.50 6.19 19.56
C THR A 325 -21.57 4.81 18.94
N SER A 326 -21.00 4.66 17.74
CA SER A 326 -20.56 3.35 17.24
C SER A 326 -19.36 2.84 18.02
N MET A 327 -18.88 1.63 17.72
CA MET A 327 -17.50 1.27 18.05
C MET A 327 -16.52 2.06 17.17
N LEU A 328 -15.24 2.06 17.57
CA LEU A 328 -14.13 2.53 16.74
C LEU A 328 -14.13 1.75 15.42
N SER A 329 -13.82 2.44 14.32
CA SER A 329 -13.49 1.78 13.06
C SER A 329 -12.29 0.83 13.19
N ASN A 330 -11.98 0.10 12.13
CA ASN A 330 -10.65 -0.47 11.95
C ASN A 330 -9.57 0.64 12.08
N PRO A 331 -8.40 0.33 12.67
CA PRO A 331 -7.32 1.29 12.83
C PRO A 331 -6.57 1.50 11.51
N ILE A 332 -6.10 2.73 11.29
CA ILE A 332 -4.99 2.98 10.36
C ILE A 332 -3.76 3.39 11.16
N LYS A 333 -2.71 2.59 11.10
CA LYS A 333 -1.43 2.87 11.78
C LYS A 333 -0.69 4.00 11.05
N VAL A 334 -0.09 4.91 11.81
CA VAL A 334 0.70 6.02 11.23
C VAL A 334 1.92 5.53 10.44
N SER A 335 2.47 4.35 10.80
CA SER A 335 3.54 3.68 10.06
C SER A 335 3.19 3.41 8.61
N ASN A 336 1.91 3.15 8.30
CA ASN A 336 1.44 2.84 6.95
C ASN A 336 1.30 4.12 6.10
N ILE A 337 1.18 5.27 6.77
CA ILE A 337 0.95 6.57 6.14
C ILE A 337 2.26 7.35 5.96
N ALA A 338 3.10 7.40 6.99
CA ALA A 338 4.11 8.46 7.16
C ALA A 338 5.20 8.51 6.07
N SER A 339 5.63 7.36 5.54
CA SER A 339 6.63 7.28 4.46
C SER A 339 6.12 7.81 3.12
N ASN A 340 4.80 7.88 2.95
CA ASN A 340 4.16 8.26 1.69
C ASN A 340 3.63 9.69 1.68
N VAL A 341 3.61 10.34 2.84
CA VAL A 341 3.00 11.65 3.00
C VAL A 341 4.07 12.72 3.13
N PRO A 342 4.11 13.73 2.24
CA PRO A 342 5.08 14.81 2.34
C PRO A 342 4.85 15.61 3.63
N TYR A 343 5.94 16.06 4.24
CA TYR A 343 5.92 16.94 5.40
C TYR A 343 6.40 18.34 5.05
N GLN A 344 7.56 18.46 4.38
CA GLN A 344 8.11 19.74 3.91
C GLN A 344 9.13 19.57 2.78
N ILE A 345 9.44 20.64 2.06
CA ILE A 345 10.61 20.69 1.17
C ILE A 345 11.91 20.51 1.98
N ALA A 346 12.82 19.66 1.51
CA ALA A 346 14.13 19.43 2.14
C ALA A 346 15.13 20.53 1.72
N GLU A 347 15.02 21.70 2.34
CA GLU A 347 15.78 22.89 1.95
C GLU A 347 17.28 22.73 2.12
N TYR A 348 17.76 22.13 3.22
CA TYR A 348 19.19 22.05 3.50
C TYR A 348 19.91 21.14 2.53
N LYS A 349 19.28 20.01 2.15
CA LYS A 349 19.80 19.13 1.10
C LYS A 349 19.86 19.87 -0.24
N GLY A 350 18.79 20.56 -0.65
CA GLY A 350 18.78 21.35 -1.88
C GLY A 350 19.85 22.46 -1.92
N ILE A 351 20.09 23.14 -0.80
CA ILE A 351 21.16 24.16 -0.68
C ILE A 351 22.55 23.52 -0.77
N LYS A 352 22.78 22.42 -0.04
CA LYS A 352 24.09 21.74 -0.01
C LYS A 352 24.47 21.17 -1.38
N LEU A 353 23.49 20.72 -2.15
CA LEU A 353 23.63 20.23 -3.53
C LEU A 353 23.66 21.37 -4.56
N GLY A 354 23.70 22.65 -4.14
CA GLY A 354 23.81 23.78 -5.05
C GLY A 354 22.59 24.05 -5.94
N GLU A 355 21.51 23.28 -5.79
CA GLU A 355 20.25 23.40 -6.53
C GLU A 355 19.47 24.65 -6.07
N LYS A 356 19.55 24.99 -4.77
CA LYS A 356 18.93 26.17 -4.17
C LYS A 356 19.97 27.17 -3.67
N ASN A 357 20.52 27.99 -4.56
CA ASN A 357 21.16 29.24 -4.17
C ASN A 357 20.20 30.40 -4.49
N ASN A 358 20.25 31.47 -3.71
CA ASN A 358 19.48 32.73 -3.93
C ASN A 358 19.73 33.43 -5.29
N ASN A 359 20.43 32.78 -6.24
CA ASN A 359 20.81 33.25 -7.56
C ASN A 359 20.95 32.10 -8.61
N SER A 360 20.37 30.90 -8.41
CA SER A 360 20.48 29.79 -9.39
C SER A 360 19.86 30.16 -10.73
N LYS A 361 20.65 30.77 -11.62
CA LYS A 361 20.28 31.00 -13.01
C LYS A 361 20.74 29.78 -13.80
N TYR A 362 19.81 28.95 -14.23
CA TYR A 362 20.12 27.85 -15.14
C TYR A 362 20.54 28.42 -16.48
N LYS A 363 21.56 27.83 -17.12
CA LYS A 363 22.09 28.34 -18.39
C LYS A 363 21.29 27.86 -19.58
N SER A 364 20.50 26.79 -19.44
CA SER A 364 19.61 26.31 -20.51
C SER A 364 18.48 25.46 -19.95
N VAL A 365 17.47 25.18 -20.79
CA VAL A 365 16.37 24.24 -20.48
C VAL A 365 16.90 22.83 -20.14
N LYS A 366 18.07 22.45 -20.67
CA LYS A 366 18.69 21.14 -20.45
C LYS A 366 19.28 20.98 -19.04
N GLU A 367 19.66 22.09 -18.39
CA GLU A 367 20.23 22.09 -17.03
C GLU A 367 19.17 22.15 -15.92
N MET A 368 17.88 22.18 -16.30
CA MET A 368 16.78 22.25 -15.34
C MET A 368 16.71 20.96 -14.50
N PRO A 369 16.48 21.08 -13.18
CA PRO A 369 16.42 19.92 -12.29
C PRO A 369 15.34 18.94 -12.73
N LEU A 370 15.53 17.66 -12.44
CA LEU A 370 14.53 16.65 -12.73
C LEU A 370 13.61 16.41 -11.54
N TYR A 371 14.13 16.67 -10.34
CA TYR A 371 13.47 16.32 -9.10
C TYR A 371 13.65 17.42 -8.06
N GLU A 372 12.79 17.38 -7.06
CA GLU A 372 12.89 18.14 -5.83
C GLU A 372 12.98 17.18 -4.64
N TYR A 373 13.68 17.60 -3.59
CA TYR A 373 13.80 16.82 -2.37
C TYR A 373 12.72 17.20 -1.37
N VAL A 374 12.01 16.20 -0.87
CA VAL A 374 10.89 16.38 0.06
C VAL A 374 11.15 15.53 1.30
N THR A 375 11.17 16.16 2.47
CA THR A 375 11.12 15.44 3.75
C THR A 375 9.72 14.86 3.91
N MET A 376 9.62 13.55 4.05
CA MET A 376 8.37 12.81 4.27
C MET A 376 8.00 12.83 5.76
N CYS A 377 6.77 12.44 6.09
CA CYS A 377 6.28 12.38 7.48
C CYS A 377 7.02 11.35 8.33
N ASP A 378 7.73 10.40 7.73
CA ASP A 378 8.66 9.48 8.42
C ASP A 378 10.05 10.08 8.72
N GLY A 379 10.34 11.26 8.17
CA GLY A 379 11.58 12.00 8.38
C GLY A 379 12.69 11.71 7.38
N TYR A 380 12.50 10.73 6.49
CA TYR A 380 13.40 10.49 5.37
C TYR A 380 13.11 11.44 4.23
N ILE A 381 14.10 11.62 3.35
CA ILE A 381 13.94 12.45 2.16
C ILE A 381 13.60 11.59 0.96
N ALA A 382 12.44 11.87 0.36
CA ALA A 382 12.07 11.35 -0.95
C ALA A 382 12.49 12.32 -2.05
N LYS A 383 12.76 11.75 -3.23
CA LYS A 383 13.04 12.49 -4.46
C LYS A 383 11.76 12.50 -5.30
N LYS A 384 11.11 13.66 -5.45
CA LYS A 384 9.84 13.82 -6.17
C LYS A 384 10.08 14.46 -7.52
N LEU A 385 9.42 13.97 -8.58
CA LEU A 385 9.55 14.52 -9.93
C LEU A 385 9.07 15.98 -9.97
N ILE A 386 9.75 16.82 -10.74
CA ILE A 386 9.28 18.17 -11.05
C ILE A 386 8.42 18.13 -12.32
N GLU A 387 7.19 18.60 -12.20
CA GLU A 387 6.22 18.73 -13.28
C GLU A 387 6.26 20.16 -13.85
N TYR A 388 6.94 20.33 -14.97
CA TYR A 388 7.04 21.60 -15.67
C TYR A 388 5.77 21.89 -16.48
N ASN A 389 5.15 23.03 -16.20
CA ASN A 389 4.03 23.54 -16.97
C ASN A 389 4.57 24.30 -18.20
N THR A 390 4.95 23.54 -19.22
CA THR A 390 5.47 24.07 -20.50
C THR A 390 4.45 24.95 -21.23
N SER A 391 3.15 24.74 -21.00
CA SER A 391 2.07 25.53 -21.62
C SER A 391 1.97 26.95 -21.06
N GLU A 392 2.45 27.17 -19.83
CA GLU A 392 2.52 28.48 -19.17
C GLU A 392 3.91 29.12 -19.21
N ALA A 393 4.86 28.49 -19.92
CA ALA A 393 6.20 29.03 -20.12
C ALA A 393 6.14 30.39 -20.82
N ARG A 394 6.83 31.39 -20.27
CA ARG A 394 6.76 32.77 -20.76
C ARG A 394 8.06 33.53 -20.59
N VAL A 395 8.29 34.51 -21.45
CA VAL A 395 9.45 35.41 -21.36
C VAL A 395 9.07 36.67 -20.60
N ILE A 396 9.85 37.04 -19.59
CA ILE A 396 9.71 38.31 -18.88
C ILE A 396 11.02 39.10 -18.93
N SER A 397 10.93 40.44 -19.00
CA SER A 397 12.09 41.32 -18.87
C SER A 397 12.24 41.76 -17.42
N LYS A 398 13.41 41.53 -16.82
CA LYS A 398 13.76 42.01 -15.48
C LYS A 398 14.85 43.08 -15.56
N HIS A 399 14.68 44.17 -14.82
CA HIS A 399 15.71 45.20 -14.66
C HIS A 399 16.73 44.76 -13.61
N LEU A 400 17.95 44.40 -14.02
CA LEU A 400 19.00 43.98 -13.09
C LEU A 400 19.93 45.14 -12.78
N ILE A 401 20.31 45.27 -11.50
CA ILE A 401 21.30 46.25 -11.02
C ILE A 401 22.53 45.49 -10.56
N THR A 402 23.69 45.81 -11.15
CA THR A 402 24.99 45.27 -10.73
C THR A 402 25.61 46.23 -9.73
N ILE A 403 25.97 45.72 -8.55
CA ILE A 403 26.68 46.47 -7.49
C ILE A 403 28.04 45.84 -7.20
N GLU A 404 29.00 46.66 -6.79
CA GLU A 404 30.32 46.20 -6.33
C GLU A 404 30.18 45.54 -4.95
N LYS A 405 30.50 44.23 -4.88
CA LYS A 405 30.20 43.35 -3.73
C LYS A 405 30.71 43.86 -2.37
N ASN A 406 31.79 44.64 -2.35
CA ASN A 406 32.44 45.09 -1.11
C ASN A 406 32.07 46.51 -0.68
N THR A 407 31.57 47.33 -1.61
CA THR A 407 31.27 48.76 -1.37
C THR A 407 29.78 49.08 -1.52
N ASN A 408 28.99 48.12 -2.03
CA ASN A 408 27.62 48.29 -2.50
C ASN A 408 27.47 49.43 -3.53
N LYS A 409 28.56 49.82 -4.20
CA LYS A 409 28.53 50.89 -5.19
C LYS A 409 27.89 50.40 -6.48
N TYR A 410 26.94 51.18 -6.98
CA TYR A 410 26.33 50.93 -8.29
C TYR A 410 27.38 50.87 -9.41
N ILE A 411 27.30 49.84 -10.25
CA ILE A 411 28.15 49.67 -11.43
C ILE A 411 27.36 49.97 -12.71
N LYS A 412 26.27 49.23 -12.94
CA LYS A 412 25.42 49.34 -14.14
C LYS A 412 24.05 48.73 -13.89
N SER A 413 23.06 49.09 -14.71
CA SER A 413 21.81 48.36 -14.82
C SER A 413 21.49 48.04 -16.27
N ASN A 414 20.75 46.94 -16.46
CA ASN A 414 20.36 46.46 -17.79
C ASN A 414 19.10 45.61 -17.69
N ASP A 415 18.23 45.74 -18.70
CA ASP A 415 17.09 44.85 -18.86
C ASP A 415 17.58 43.51 -19.43
N VAL A 416 17.19 42.43 -18.77
CA VAL A 416 17.55 41.08 -19.18
C VAL A 416 16.27 40.27 -19.32
N LYS A 417 16.11 39.61 -20.47
CA LYS A 417 15.02 38.66 -20.69
C LYS A 417 15.30 37.37 -19.94
N PHE A 418 14.27 36.84 -19.30
CA PHE A 418 14.28 35.53 -18.65
C PHE A 418 13.14 34.70 -19.21
N LEU A 419 13.44 33.45 -19.55
CA LEU A 419 12.42 32.43 -19.71
C LEU A 419 12.01 31.94 -18.32
N ILE A 420 10.71 32.02 -18.03
CA ILE A 420 10.08 31.57 -16.80
C ILE A 420 9.22 30.36 -17.10
N ILE A 421 9.48 29.26 -16.41
CA ILE A 421 8.72 28.02 -16.55
C ILE A 421 8.16 27.67 -15.17
N PRO A 422 6.84 27.77 -14.96
CA PRO A 422 6.21 27.31 -13.73
C PRO A 422 6.36 25.79 -13.60
N TYR A 423 6.45 25.32 -12.36
CA TYR A 423 6.48 23.90 -12.06
C TYR A 423 5.75 23.56 -10.77
N LYS A 424 5.31 22.31 -10.67
CA LYS A 424 4.77 21.69 -9.46
C LYS A 424 5.69 20.55 -9.04
N VAL A 425 5.87 20.36 -7.74
CA VAL A 425 6.53 19.17 -7.21
C VAL A 425 5.49 18.07 -7.08
N ALA A 426 5.66 16.97 -7.82
CA ALA A 426 4.69 15.88 -7.91
C ALA A 426 4.31 15.33 -6.52
N GLY A 427 3.01 15.10 -6.31
CA GLY A 427 2.49 14.59 -5.04
C GLY A 427 2.52 15.59 -3.88
N THR A 428 2.64 16.90 -4.15
CA THR A 428 2.67 17.96 -3.13
C THR A 428 1.88 19.19 -3.62
N PRO A 429 1.51 20.14 -2.74
CA PRO A 429 0.94 21.42 -3.16
C PRO A 429 2.03 22.45 -3.51
N TYR A 430 3.32 22.07 -3.48
CA TYR A 430 4.43 22.99 -3.73
C TYR A 430 4.53 23.32 -5.22
N ILE A 431 4.44 24.62 -5.50
CA ILE A 431 4.59 25.21 -6.83
C ILE A 431 5.65 26.30 -6.78
N ASP A 432 6.43 26.43 -7.84
CA ASP A 432 7.47 27.45 -7.96
C ASP A 432 7.80 27.69 -9.45
N THR A 433 8.81 28.51 -9.77
CA THR A 433 9.20 28.86 -11.13
C THR A 433 10.69 28.73 -11.35
N VAL A 434 11.08 28.15 -12.49
CA VAL A 434 12.47 28.17 -12.94
C VAL A 434 12.72 29.41 -13.81
N GLU A 435 13.87 30.07 -13.60
CA GLU A 435 14.30 31.23 -14.38
C GLU A 435 15.57 30.95 -15.18
N ILE A 436 15.49 31.10 -16.50
CA ILE A 436 16.59 30.84 -17.43
C ILE A 436 16.98 32.13 -18.14
N GLN A 437 18.23 32.54 -17.96
CA GLN A 437 18.73 33.79 -18.55
C GLN A 437 19.22 33.60 -19.99
N ASP A 438 19.81 32.44 -20.31
CA ASP A 438 20.51 32.18 -21.58
C ASP A 438 19.72 31.15 -22.42
N TYR A 439 18.46 31.47 -22.73
CA TYR A 439 17.59 30.62 -23.55
C TYR A 439 17.66 31.01 -25.03
N ASP A 440 17.56 30.03 -25.94
CA ASP A 440 17.51 30.27 -27.37
C ASP A 440 16.07 30.53 -27.84
N GLU A 441 15.73 31.81 -28.05
CA GLU A 441 14.40 32.25 -28.49
C GLU A 441 13.94 31.58 -29.81
N LYS A 442 14.87 31.10 -30.66
CA LYS A 442 14.53 30.40 -31.90
C LYS A 442 14.17 28.93 -31.70
N ASN A 443 14.63 28.32 -30.61
CA ASN A 443 14.42 26.91 -30.29
C ASN A 443 13.38 26.69 -29.19
N PHE A 444 12.73 27.75 -28.70
CA PHE A 444 11.75 27.70 -27.61
C PHE A 444 10.72 26.55 -27.72
N GLU A 445 10.04 26.40 -28.87
CA GLU A 445 9.05 25.32 -29.04
C GLU A 445 9.67 23.92 -28.99
N ASN A 446 10.89 23.78 -29.50
CA ASN A 446 11.61 22.52 -29.49
C ASN A 446 12.11 22.17 -28.09
N ASP A 447 12.62 23.17 -27.35
CA ASP A 447 13.05 23.01 -25.96
C ASP A 447 11.86 22.62 -25.06
N MET A 448 10.67 23.19 -25.28
CA MET A 448 9.46 22.80 -24.53
C MET A 448 9.02 21.38 -24.87
N LYS A 449 9.12 20.96 -26.14
CA LYS A 449 8.85 19.56 -26.54
C LYS A 449 9.84 18.59 -25.92
N ILE A 450 11.14 18.92 -25.91
CA ILE A 450 12.17 18.10 -25.26
C ILE A 450 11.87 17.97 -23.77
N LEU A 451 11.50 19.07 -23.11
CA LEU A 451 11.14 19.04 -21.70
C LEU A 451 9.89 18.20 -21.43
N GLN A 452 8.91 18.21 -22.33
CA GLN A 452 7.73 17.35 -22.24
C GLN A 452 8.09 15.88 -22.42
N SER A 453 8.81 15.51 -23.48
CA SER A 453 9.26 14.13 -23.72
C SER A 453 10.11 13.60 -22.57
N ARG A 454 11.02 14.43 -22.03
CA ARG A 454 11.83 14.10 -20.85
C ARG A 454 10.96 13.79 -19.63
N GLN A 455 9.85 14.51 -19.43
CA GLN A 455 8.95 14.24 -18.32
C GLN A 455 8.15 12.95 -18.54
N ASP A 456 7.65 12.73 -19.75
CA ASP A 456 6.87 11.54 -20.09
C ASP A 456 7.72 10.27 -19.95
N GLU A 457 9.01 10.31 -20.33
CA GLU A 457 9.95 9.20 -20.18
C GLU A 457 10.32 8.87 -18.72
N LEU A 458 10.21 9.84 -17.80
CA LEU A 458 10.52 9.67 -16.38
C LEU A 458 9.30 9.27 -15.54
N ARG A 459 8.10 9.35 -16.10
CA ARG A 459 6.88 8.84 -15.45
C ARG A 459 6.97 7.32 -15.35
N LYS A 460 6.83 6.80 -14.14
CA LYS A 460 6.92 5.37 -13.88
C LYS A 460 5.60 4.68 -14.17
N LYS A 461 5.71 3.43 -14.62
CA LYS A 461 4.57 2.55 -14.85
C LYS A 461 4.04 2.08 -13.49
N SER A 462 2.83 2.52 -13.16
CA SER A 462 2.05 2.14 -11.97
C SER A 462 0.59 1.93 -12.39
N GLY A 463 -0.25 1.29 -11.58
CA GLY A 463 -1.65 1.15 -11.97
C GLY A 463 -2.39 0.00 -11.34
N ASP A 464 -2.30 -0.19 -10.03
CA ASP A 464 -3.18 -1.15 -9.34
C ASP A 464 -4.51 -0.50 -8.93
N VAL A 465 -5.58 -1.29 -8.83
CA VAL A 465 -6.94 -0.83 -8.44
C VAL A 465 -7.28 -1.41 -7.07
N LYS A 466 -7.81 -0.56 -6.17
CA LYS A 466 -8.28 -1.01 -4.87
C LYS A 466 -9.61 -1.76 -5.01
N ILE A 467 -9.73 -2.86 -4.29
CA ILE A 467 -10.98 -3.64 -4.28
C ILE A 467 -12.02 -2.95 -3.40
N ASP A 468 -13.25 -2.85 -3.90
CA ASP A 468 -14.38 -2.28 -3.16
C ASP A 468 -14.89 -3.24 -2.07
N SER A 469 -14.67 -2.88 -0.81
CA SER A 469 -15.15 -3.62 0.38
C SER A 469 -16.56 -3.23 0.84
N ASP A 470 -17.20 -2.26 0.17
CA ASP A 470 -18.45 -1.63 0.61
C ASP A 470 -19.65 -2.00 -0.27
N ILE A 471 -19.50 -3.01 -1.13
CA ILE A 471 -20.59 -3.47 -1.99
C ILE A 471 -21.78 -3.99 -1.16
N GLN A 472 -22.97 -3.48 -1.45
CA GLN A 472 -24.20 -3.92 -0.79
C GLN A 472 -24.85 -5.08 -1.56
N VAL A 473 -24.56 -6.32 -1.14
CA VAL A 473 -25.14 -7.51 -1.78
C VAL A 473 -26.50 -7.85 -1.14
N LYS A 474 -27.57 -7.43 -1.80
CA LYS A 474 -28.97 -7.52 -1.32
C LYS A 474 -29.55 -8.94 -1.21
N GLU A 475 -28.88 -9.98 -1.72
CA GLU A 475 -29.39 -11.35 -1.69
C GLU A 475 -28.77 -12.18 -0.55
N ASP A 476 -29.63 -12.74 0.30
CA ASP A 476 -29.27 -13.78 1.26
C ASP A 476 -29.42 -15.16 0.61
N LYS A 477 -28.47 -15.48 -0.27
CA LYS A 477 -28.29 -16.85 -0.76
C LYS A 477 -27.41 -17.63 0.23
N LYS A 478 -27.67 -18.92 0.41
CA LYS A 478 -26.75 -19.80 1.14
C LYS A 478 -25.47 -20.01 0.32
N GLY A 479 -24.34 -20.16 1.00
CA GLY A 479 -23.05 -20.53 0.38
C GLY A 479 -23.14 -21.78 -0.47
N LYS A 480 -22.19 -21.96 -1.39
CA LYS A 480 -22.10 -23.21 -2.16
C LYS A 480 -21.84 -24.36 -1.16
N GLU A 481 -22.63 -25.44 -1.26
CA GLU A 481 -22.40 -26.66 -0.44
C GLU A 481 -21.12 -27.40 -0.86
N GLN A 482 -20.65 -27.15 -2.09
CA GLN A 482 -19.45 -27.74 -2.66
C GLN A 482 -18.58 -26.67 -3.34
N VAL A 483 -17.27 -26.80 -3.14
CA VAL A 483 -16.23 -25.92 -3.69
C VAL A 483 -15.54 -26.62 -4.85
N ARG A 484 -15.40 -25.93 -5.98
CA ARG A 484 -14.63 -26.41 -7.13
C ARG A 484 -13.14 -26.38 -6.78
N GLN A 485 -12.46 -27.49 -6.95
CA GLN A 485 -11.05 -27.64 -6.63
C GLN A 485 -10.20 -27.27 -7.85
N VAL A 486 -9.19 -26.43 -7.62
CA VAL A 486 -8.24 -25.97 -8.64
C VAL A 486 -6.86 -26.49 -8.29
N ASP A 487 -6.26 -27.27 -9.20
CA ASP A 487 -4.94 -27.87 -8.98
C ASP A 487 -3.85 -26.81 -9.17
N THR A 488 -3.56 -26.08 -8.10
CA THR A 488 -2.51 -25.06 -8.03
C THR A 488 -1.87 -25.07 -6.65
N LYS A 489 -0.63 -24.59 -6.56
CA LYS A 489 -0.02 -24.28 -5.26
C LYS A 489 -0.81 -23.14 -4.63
N ILE A 490 -1.16 -23.31 -3.35
CA ILE A 490 -1.81 -22.27 -2.54
C ILE A 490 -0.77 -21.69 -1.59
N THR A 491 -0.65 -20.37 -1.60
CA THR A 491 0.17 -19.62 -0.64
C THR A 491 -0.76 -18.99 0.38
N ALA A 492 -0.61 -19.37 1.65
CA ALA A 492 -1.37 -18.87 2.79
C ALA A 492 -0.60 -19.09 4.10
N ASN A 493 -0.71 -18.17 5.06
CA ASN A 493 -0.06 -18.25 6.36
C ASN A 493 -1.00 -18.73 7.48
N SER A 494 -2.29 -18.93 7.20
CA SER A 494 -3.27 -19.44 8.16
C SER A 494 -4.29 -20.38 7.51
N ALA A 495 -4.95 -21.18 8.34
CA ALA A 495 -6.06 -22.03 7.92
C ALA A 495 -7.21 -21.23 7.30
N LEU A 496 -7.54 -20.07 7.88
CA LEU A 496 -8.57 -19.17 7.36
C LEU A 496 -8.20 -18.64 5.96
N SER A 497 -6.97 -18.16 5.76
CA SER A 497 -6.49 -17.64 4.47
C SER A 497 -6.48 -18.74 3.40
N GLU A 498 -6.00 -19.96 3.71
CA GLU A 498 -6.04 -21.08 2.76
C GLU A 498 -7.46 -21.48 2.38
N TYR A 499 -8.38 -21.52 3.36
CA TYR A 499 -9.78 -21.84 3.12
C TYR A 499 -10.48 -20.79 2.25
N LEU A 500 -10.18 -19.50 2.47
CA LEU A 500 -10.65 -18.40 1.64
C LEU A 500 -10.10 -18.51 0.21
N ALA A 501 -8.80 -18.80 0.06
CA ALA A 501 -8.14 -18.97 -1.24
C ALA A 501 -8.76 -20.11 -2.06
N GLU A 502 -8.92 -21.30 -1.47
CA GLU A 502 -9.58 -22.47 -2.09
C GLU A 502 -10.99 -22.14 -2.59
N ASN A 503 -11.77 -21.43 -1.76
CA ASN A 503 -13.12 -21.01 -2.12
C ASN A 503 -13.13 -19.99 -3.27
N MET A 504 -12.22 -19.01 -3.25
CA MET A 504 -12.11 -17.99 -4.29
C MET A 504 -11.61 -18.56 -5.62
N LEU A 505 -10.65 -19.50 -5.58
CA LEU A 505 -10.20 -20.25 -6.76
C LEU A 505 -11.36 -21.01 -7.42
N GLY A 506 -12.26 -21.57 -6.60
CA GLY A 506 -13.51 -22.21 -7.02
C GLY A 506 -14.66 -21.24 -7.33
N THR A 507 -14.42 -19.93 -7.32
CA THR A 507 -15.39 -18.86 -7.62
C THR A 507 -16.66 -18.98 -6.77
N SER A 508 -16.50 -19.26 -5.47
CA SER A 508 -17.59 -19.23 -4.49
C SER A 508 -18.00 -17.78 -4.20
N SER A 509 -19.22 -17.39 -4.56
CA SER A 509 -19.73 -16.03 -4.31
C SER A 509 -20.15 -15.78 -2.86
N ILE A 510 -20.36 -16.85 -2.08
CA ILE A 510 -20.67 -16.78 -0.66
C ILE A 510 -19.89 -17.91 0.02
N ILE A 511 -19.01 -17.56 0.94
CA ILE A 511 -18.15 -18.49 1.68
C ILE A 511 -18.64 -18.54 3.12
N ASP A 512 -18.92 -19.75 3.61
CA ASP A 512 -19.33 -19.99 5.00
C ASP A 512 -18.07 -20.16 5.88
N LEU A 513 -17.99 -19.32 6.91
CA LEU A 513 -16.89 -19.20 7.86
C LEU A 513 -17.27 -19.65 9.27
N SER A 514 -18.45 -20.26 9.45
CA SER A 514 -18.92 -20.74 10.77
C SER A 514 -17.95 -21.72 11.47
N GLU A 515 -17.09 -22.38 10.70
CA GLU A 515 -16.06 -23.31 11.17
C GLU A 515 -14.74 -22.63 11.59
N PHE A 516 -14.63 -21.30 11.46
CA PHE A 516 -13.45 -20.47 11.73
C PHE A 516 -13.79 -19.35 12.72
N PRO A 517 -13.84 -19.61 14.03
CA PRO A 517 -14.24 -18.62 15.04
C PRO A 517 -13.49 -17.28 14.96
N GLU A 518 -12.23 -17.31 14.52
CA GLU A 518 -11.37 -16.16 14.33
C GLU A 518 -11.90 -15.14 13.31
N SER A 519 -12.75 -15.55 12.37
CA SER A 519 -13.39 -14.66 11.39
C SER A 519 -14.38 -13.67 12.02
N THR A 520 -14.72 -13.87 13.31
CA THR A 520 -15.53 -12.93 14.10
C THR A 520 -14.83 -11.58 14.26
N ASP A 521 -13.49 -11.53 14.27
CA ASP A 521 -12.76 -10.27 14.14
C ASP A 521 -12.69 -9.88 12.66
N GLN A 522 -13.41 -8.82 12.29
CA GLN A 522 -13.47 -8.37 10.89
C GLN A 522 -12.10 -7.92 10.36
N ASN A 523 -11.21 -7.38 11.20
CA ASN A 523 -9.87 -6.97 10.76
C ASN A 523 -9.03 -8.19 10.40
N LEU A 524 -9.06 -9.22 11.25
CA LEU A 524 -8.34 -10.48 11.01
C LEU A 524 -8.91 -11.22 9.79
N LEU A 525 -10.24 -11.19 9.61
CA LEU A 525 -10.90 -11.75 8.43
C LEU A 525 -10.50 -11.02 7.15
N GLU A 526 -10.50 -9.69 7.15
CA GLU A 526 -10.10 -8.89 6.00
C GLU A 526 -8.62 -9.13 5.64
N ASP A 527 -7.74 -9.17 6.64
CA ASP A 527 -6.31 -9.46 6.48
C ASP A 527 -6.08 -10.85 5.85
N ALA A 528 -6.73 -11.89 6.39
CA ALA A 528 -6.67 -13.24 5.81
C ALA A 528 -7.28 -13.31 4.41
N TRP A 529 -8.32 -12.53 4.12
CA TRP A 529 -8.93 -12.47 2.79
C TRP A 529 -8.03 -11.78 1.77
N LYS A 530 -7.38 -10.67 2.13
CA LYS A 530 -6.43 -9.95 1.25
C LYS A 530 -5.21 -10.80 0.96
N GLU A 531 -4.62 -11.46 1.97
CA GLU A 531 -3.55 -12.43 1.76
C GLU A 531 -3.99 -13.54 0.78
N ALA A 532 -5.15 -14.14 1.02
CA ALA A 532 -5.69 -15.19 0.16
C ALA A 532 -5.84 -14.72 -1.30
N TYR A 533 -6.30 -13.48 -1.51
CA TYR A 533 -6.45 -12.90 -2.84
C TYR A 533 -5.10 -12.62 -3.51
N TYR A 534 -4.24 -11.81 -2.90
CA TYR A 534 -2.99 -11.35 -3.50
C TYR A 534 -1.97 -12.48 -3.71
N GLN A 535 -1.92 -13.46 -2.79
CA GLN A 535 -0.94 -14.54 -2.87
C GLN A 535 -1.33 -15.67 -3.82
N ASN A 536 -2.56 -15.68 -4.33
CA ASN A 536 -3.07 -16.75 -5.21
C ASN A 536 -3.62 -16.16 -6.53
N PRO A 537 -2.76 -15.73 -7.47
CA PRO A 537 -3.16 -14.94 -8.65
C PRO A 537 -4.00 -15.68 -9.70
N ALA A 538 -4.29 -16.96 -9.48
CA ALA A 538 -5.29 -17.70 -10.25
C ALA A 538 -6.74 -17.41 -9.77
N ILE A 539 -6.91 -16.64 -8.70
CA ILE A 539 -8.17 -15.97 -8.36
C ILE A 539 -8.30 -14.77 -9.30
N LEU A 540 -9.15 -14.89 -10.31
CA LEU A 540 -9.24 -13.91 -11.39
C LEU A 540 -10.35 -12.90 -11.11
N GLY A 541 -9.96 -11.66 -10.80
CA GLY A 541 -10.83 -10.49 -10.84
C GLY A 541 -11.97 -10.49 -9.80
N ILE A 542 -11.83 -9.67 -8.76
CA ILE A 542 -12.87 -9.41 -7.76
C ILE A 542 -13.29 -7.95 -7.87
N LYS A 543 -14.56 -7.71 -8.21
CA LYS A 543 -15.17 -6.36 -8.25
C LYS A 543 -15.35 -5.79 -6.85
N GLY A 544 -15.66 -6.65 -5.89
CA GLY A 544 -15.83 -6.26 -4.51
C GLY A 544 -16.26 -7.42 -3.62
N TYR A 545 -16.28 -7.17 -2.33
CA TYR A 545 -16.72 -8.13 -1.32
C TYR A 545 -17.49 -7.46 -0.18
N GLN A 546 -18.27 -8.25 0.55
CA GLN A 546 -19.01 -7.83 1.73
C GLN A 546 -18.80 -8.83 2.85
N LEU A 547 -18.28 -8.37 3.98
CA LEU A 547 -18.16 -9.17 5.20
C LEU A 547 -19.50 -9.16 5.95
N SER A 548 -19.97 -10.34 6.39
CA SER A 548 -21.10 -10.39 7.31
C SER A 548 -20.69 -9.84 8.66
N ARG A 549 -21.56 -9.05 9.29
CA ARG A 549 -21.32 -8.45 10.62
C ARG A 549 -20.88 -9.48 11.67
N ASP A 550 -21.52 -10.65 11.70
CA ASP A 550 -21.25 -11.71 12.66
C ASP A 550 -19.98 -12.53 12.33
N GLY A 551 -19.27 -12.21 11.25
CA GLY A 551 -18.09 -12.94 10.77
C GLY A 551 -18.37 -14.33 10.20
N ASN A 552 -19.63 -14.76 10.07
CA ASN A 552 -19.95 -16.12 9.63
C ASN A 552 -19.88 -16.32 8.11
N ALA A 553 -19.81 -15.24 7.33
CA ALA A 553 -19.74 -15.33 5.88
C ALA A 553 -19.03 -14.14 5.23
N ILE A 554 -18.46 -14.40 4.05
CA ILE A 554 -18.06 -13.35 3.11
C ILE A 554 -18.80 -13.55 1.79
N LYS A 555 -19.37 -12.46 1.27
CA LYS A 555 -19.99 -12.40 -0.07
C LYS A 555 -19.00 -11.75 -1.03
N ILE A 556 -18.79 -12.34 -2.20
CA ILE A 556 -17.80 -11.89 -3.20
C ILE A 556 -18.48 -11.72 -4.55
N VAL A 557 -18.22 -10.59 -5.21
CA VAL A 557 -18.64 -10.30 -6.57
C VAL A 557 -17.41 -10.38 -7.48
N TYR A 558 -17.40 -11.37 -8.36
CA TYR A 558 -16.33 -11.58 -9.32
C TYR A 558 -16.57 -10.82 -10.62
N ASP A 559 -15.50 -10.53 -11.35
CA ASP A 559 -15.57 -9.95 -12.70
C ASP A 559 -16.24 -10.90 -13.70
N ASN A 560 -15.98 -12.20 -13.54
CA ASN A 560 -16.42 -13.26 -14.43
C ASN A 560 -17.21 -14.32 -13.68
N ASP A 561 -18.14 -14.99 -14.37
CA ASP A 561 -18.80 -16.18 -13.83
C ASP A 561 -17.85 -17.39 -13.73
N ASP A 562 -18.20 -18.38 -12.91
CA ASP A 562 -17.40 -19.59 -12.64
C ASP A 562 -17.00 -20.36 -13.92
N SER A 563 -17.87 -20.38 -14.93
CA SER A 563 -17.58 -21.09 -16.18
C SER A 563 -16.52 -20.36 -17.01
N THR A 564 -16.62 -19.04 -17.10
CA THR A 564 -15.62 -18.19 -17.76
C THR A 564 -14.29 -18.23 -17.02
N THR A 565 -14.31 -18.12 -15.69
CA THR A 565 -13.12 -18.21 -14.83
C THR A 565 -12.41 -19.56 -14.96
N ALA A 566 -13.15 -20.67 -14.98
CA ALA A 566 -12.56 -22.00 -15.13
C ALA A 566 -11.82 -22.18 -16.48
N VAL A 567 -12.33 -21.59 -17.58
CA VAL A 567 -11.64 -21.61 -18.87
C VAL A 567 -10.34 -20.80 -18.80
N LYS A 568 -10.42 -19.57 -18.29
CA LYS A 568 -9.25 -18.69 -18.16
C LYS A 568 -8.16 -19.31 -17.29
N GLN A 569 -8.53 -19.90 -16.14
CA GLN A 569 -7.60 -20.64 -15.27
C GLN A 569 -6.89 -21.76 -16.03
N LYS A 570 -7.63 -22.57 -16.81
CA LYS A 570 -7.04 -23.66 -17.61
C LYS A 570 -6.08 -23.15 -18.68
N GLU A 571 -6.41 -22.04 -19.34
CA GLU A 571 -5.55 -21.39 -20.33
C GLU A 571 -4.26 -20.85 -19.69
N ILE A 572 -4.37 -20.19 -18.53
CA ILE A 572 -3.24 -19.72 -17.73
C ILE A 572 -2.32 -20.88 -17.37
N PHE A 573 -2.83 -21.94 -16.72
CA PHE A 573 -1.98 -23.04 -16.27
C PHE A 573 -1.28 -23.75 -17.44
N LYS A 574 -1.98 -23.93 -18.57
CA LYS A 574 -1.36 -24.47 -19.78
C LYS A 574 -0.24 -23.55 -20.27
N LYS A 575 -0.49 -22.23 -20.32
CA LYS A 575 0.50 -21.24 -20.76
C LYS A 575 1.72 -21.18 -19.84
N VAL A 576 1.53 -21.22 -18.53
CA VAL A 576 2.60 -21.29 -17.53
C VAL A 576 3.50 -22.49 -17.78
N GLN A 577 2.92 -23.68 -17.97
CA GLN A 577 3.69 -24.89 -18.28
C GLN A 577 4.44 -24.78 -19.61
N GLU A 578 3.79 -24.24 -20.65
CA GLU A 578 4.43 -23.99 -21.95
C GLU A 578 5.61 -23.02 -21.85
N ILE A 579 5.48 -21.95 -21.07
CA ILE A 579 6.55 -20.96 -20.86
C ILE A 579 7.69 -21.59 -20.06
N ASN A 580 7.40 -22.18 -18.90
CA ASN A 580 8.41 -22.78 -18.05
C ASN A 580 9.20 -23.87 -18.76
N SER A 581 8.56 -24.70 -19.59
CA SER A 581 9.26 -25.72 -20.39
C SER A 581 10.28 -25.14 -21.41
N LYS A 582 10.15 -23.86 -21.76
CA LYS A 582 11.05 -23.16 -22.69
C LYS A 582 12.16 -22.41 -21.96
N ILE A 583 11.81 -21.72 -20.88
CA ILE A 583 12.73 -20.78 -20.21
C ILE A 583 13.48 -21.43 -19.03
N ILE A 584 12.89 -22.44 -18.39
CA ILE A 584 13.49 -23.16 -17.26
C ILE A 584 14.12 -24.47 -17.74
N LYS A 585 15.39 -24.69 -17.40
CA LYS A 585 16.16 -25.87 -17.78
C LYS A 585 16.66 -26.61 -16.55
N ASP A 586 16.84 -27.91 -16.68
CA ASP A 586 17.44 -28.74 -15.63
C ASP A 586 18.81 -28.21 -15.22
N GLY A 587 19.05 -28.13 -13.90
CA GLY A 587 20.31 -27.65 -13.33
C GLY A 587 20.42 -26.13 -13.17
N MET A 588 19.41 -25.35 -13.59
CA MET A 588 19.38 -23.92 -13.28
C MET A 588 19.30 -23.68 -11.78
N THR A 589 20.13 -22.77 -11.29
CA THR A 589 20.07 -22.18 -9.95
C THR A 589 18.79 -21.35 -9.78
N ASP A 590 18.44 -21.02 -8.53
CA ASP A 590 17.27 -20.18 -8.25
C ASP A 590 17.38 -18.82 -8.95
N LEU A 591 18.58 -18.22 -8.94
CA LEU A 591 18.88 -16.96 -9.61
C LEU A 591 18.72 -17.05 -11.14
N GLU A 592 19.18 -18.14 -11.77
CA GLU A 592 19.03 -18.31 -13.22
C GLU A 592 17.56 -18.47 -13.63
N LYS A 593 16.76 -19.18 -12.83
CA LYS A 593 15.31 -19.30 -13.04
C LYS A 593 14.62 -17.94 -12.91
N GLU A 594 14.94 -17.20 -11.86
CA GLU A 594 14.41 -15.86 -11.62
C GLU A 594 14.71 -14.91 -12.79
N LEU A 595 15.98 -14.85 -13.23
CA LEU A 595 16.40 -14.04 -14.38
C LEU A 595 15.65 -14.42 -15.65
N ALA A 596 15.47 -15.72 -15.92
CA ALA A 596 14.77 -16.20 -17.10
C ALA A 596 13.28 -15.79 -17.09
N ILE A 597 12.62 -15.83 -15.93
CA ILE A 597 11.23 -15.41 -15.76
C ILE A 597 11.10 -13.90 -15.98
N ASN A 598 11.90 -13.08 -15.28
CA ASN A 598 11.87 -11.63 -15.44
C ASN A 598 12.13 -11.21 -16.89
N GLN A 599 13.16 -11.78 -17.52
CA GLN A 599 13.47 -11.49 -18.92
C GLN A 599 12.31 -11.84 -19.87
N TYR A 600 11.67 -13.00 -19.67
CA TYR A 600 10.51 -13.40 -20.47
C TYR A 600 9.36 -12.39 -20.36
N LEU A 601 9.05 -11.92 -19.14
CA LEU A 601 7.97 -10.95 -18.93
C LEU A 601 8.30 -9.60 -19.59
N CYS A 602 9.52 -9.09 -19.42
CA CYS A 602 9.95 -7.84 -20.07
C CYS A 602 9.94 -7.95 -21.61
N ASP A 603 10.29 -9.11 -22.17
CA ASP A 603 10.38 -9.28 -23.63
C ASP A 603 9.03 -9.50 -24.32
N THR A 604 7.97 -9.88 -23.58
CA THR A 604 6.74 -10.41 -24.19
C THR A 604 5.46 -9.68 -23.81
N ILE A 605 5.51 -8.77 -22.85
CA ILE A 605 4.33 -8.07 -22.33
C ILE A 605 4.44 -6.58 -22.67
N GLU A 606 3.35 -6.01 -23.18
CA GLU A 606 3.16 -4.57 -23.38
C GLU A 606 2.44 -3.96 -22.18
N TYR A 607 2.87 -2.78 -21.72
CA TYR A 607 2.18 -2.06 -20.66
C TYR A 607 0.83 -1.47 -21.14
N ASP A 608 -0.24 -1.66 -20.37
CA ASP A 608 -1.58 -1.19 -20.72
C ASP A 608 -1.89 0.22 -20.20
N GLU A 609 -1.36 1.23 -20.90
CA GLU A 609 -1.60 2.66 -20.60
C GLU A 609 -3.09 3.05 -20.64
N ALA A 610 -3.90 2.35 -21.43
CA ALA A 610 -5.34 2.63 -21.52
C ALA A 610 -6.09 2.12 -20.29
N ALA A 611 -5.70 0.95 -19.76
CA ALA A 611 -6.20 0.44 -18.50
C ALA A 611 -5.79 1.35 -17.32
N LEU A 612 -4.54 1.80 -17.28
CA LEU A 612 -4.07 2.76 -16.27
C LEU A 612 -4.91 4.04 -16.31
N LYS A 613 -5.05 4.66 -17.48
CA LYS A 613 -5.84 5.88 -17.63
C LYS A 613 -7.30 5.66 -17.20
N SER A 614 -7.89 4.50 -17.52
CA SER A 614 -9.23 4.15 -17.05
C SER A 614 -9.30 4.05 -15.53
N ALA A 615 -8.26 3.57 -14.85
CA ALA A 615 -8.20 3.52 -13.40
C ALA A 615 -8.06 4.92 -12.80
N GLU A 616 -7.16 5.75 -13.35
CA GLU A 616 -6.95 7.15 -12.94
C GLU A 616 -8.24 7.98 -13.03
N GLU A 617 -8.98 7.86 -14.14
CA GLU A 617 -10.27 8.54 -14.34
C GLU A 617 -11.35 8.14 -13.30
N ASN A 618 -11.16 7.01 -12.60
CA ASN A 618 -12.06 6.49 -11.58
C ASN A 618 -11.40 6.44 -10.18
N ASP A 619 -10.39 7.28 -9.91
CA ASP A 619 -9.67 7.35 -8.63
C ASP A 619 -9.11 5.99 -8.15
N PHE A 620 -8.74 5.10 -9.08
CA PHE A 620 -8.27 3.74 -8.83
C PHE A 620 -9.26 2.86 -8.03
N LYS A 621 -10.57 3.16 -8.11
CA LYS A 621 -11.64 2.37 -7.47
C LYS A 621 -12.27 1.34 -8.40
N SER A 622 -12.21 1.59 -9.70
CA SER A 622 -12.77 0.71 -10.72
C SER A 622 -12.14 0.99 -12.07
N VAL A 623 -12.39 0.10 -13.02
CA VAL A 623 -11.99 0.25 -14.42
C VAL A 623 -13.14 -0.15 -15.33
N ASP A 624 -13.08 0.28 -16.60
CA ASP A 624 -13.97 -0.26 -17.62
C ASP A 624 -13.78 -1.78 -17.72
N GLU A 625 -14.89 -2.53 -17.81
CA GLU A 625 -14.89 -4.00 -17.82
C GLU A 625 -13.99 -4.61 -18.91
N ASN A 626 -13.74 -3.88 -20.01
CA ASN A 626 -12.85 -4.31 -21.08
C ASN A 626 -11.37 -4.36 -20.66
N PHE A 627 -10.99 -3.68 -19.58
CA PHE A 627 -9.63 -3.66 -19.03
C PHE A 627 -9.44 -4.58 -17.83
N ASN A 628 -10.48 -5.26 -17.35
CA ASN A 628 -10.39 -6.14 -16.17
C ASN A 628 -9.24 -7.15 -16.26
N ASP A 629 -9.03 -7.75 -17.44
CA ASP A 629 -7.98 -8.75 -17.63
C ASP A 629 -6.57 -8.16 -17.49
N SER A 630 -6.39 -6.86 -17.77
CA SER A 630 -5.11 -6.15 -17.65
C SER A 630 -4.59 -6.10 -16.21
N PHE A 631 -5.45 -6.34 -15.21
CA PHE A 631 -5.09 -6.39 -13.79
C PHE A 631 -4.87 -7.82 -13.28
N THR A 632 -4.83 -8.82 -14.17
CA THR A 632 -4.70 -10.24 -13.79
C THR A 632 -3.56 -10.92 -14.55
N ALA A 633 -3.16 -12.11 -14.08
CA ALA A 633 -2.23 -12.96 -14.83
C ALA A 633 -2.73 -13.32 -16.24
N TYR A 634 -4.04 -13.25 -16.50
CA TYR A 634 -4.59 -13.51 -17.83
C TYR A 634 -4.17 -12.44 -18.84
N GLY A 635 -4.23 -11.15 -18.47
CA GLY A 635 -3.76 -10.05 -19.32
C GLY A 635 -2.29 -10.20 -19.67
N ALA A 636 -1.47 -10.51 -18.67
CA ALA A 636 -0.03 -10.72 -18.83
C ALA A 636 0.30 -11.94 -19.71
N LEU A 637 -0.16 -13.14 -19.34
CA LEU A 637 0.30 -14.39 -19.95
C LEU A 637 -0.43 -14.75 -21.24
N ILE A 638 -1.70 -14.36 -21.38
CA ILE A 638 -2.56 -14.74 -22.52
C ILE A 638 -2.70 -13.57 -23.49
N ASN A 639 -3.06 -12.38 -23.00
CA ASN A 639 -3.25 -11.21 -23.88
C ASN A 639 -1.92 -10.53 -24.25
N GLY A 640 -0.86 -10.76 -23.47
CA GLY A 640 0.45 -10.09 -23.66
C GLY A 640 0.40 -8.59 -23.35
N LYS A 641 -0.60 -8.15 -22.59
CA LYS A 641 -0.82 -6.74 -22.27
C LYS A 641 -1.48 -6.58 -20.89
N CYS A 642 -0.84 -5.85 -19.99
CA CYS A 642 -1.31 -5.68 -18.62
C CYS A 642 -0.69 -4.47 -17.90
N VAL A 643 -1.17 -4.19 -16.69
CA VAL A 643 -0.55 -3.25 -15.72
C VAL A 643 0.25 -4.00 -14.64
N CYS A 644 0.79 -3.30 -13.65
CA CYS A 644 1.68 -3.87 -12.61
C CYS A 644 1.11 -5.09 -11.86
N ALA A 645 -0.20 -5.09 -11.57
CA ALA A 645 -0.88 -6.24 -10.96
C ALA A 645 -0.81 -7.50 -11.84
N GLY A 646 -0.94 -7.35 -13.17
CA GLY A 646 -0.80 -8.47 -14.11
C GLY A 646 0.64 -8.99 -14.20
N TYR A 647 1.65 -8.11 -14.21
CA TYR A 647 3.06 -8.49 -14.20
C TYR A 647 3.41 -9.30 -12.95
N SER A 648 3.04 -8.79 -11.77
CA SER A 648 3.36 -9.44 -10.50
C SER A 648 2.63 -10.78 -10.31
N ALA A 649 1.37 -10.86 -10.76
CA ALA A 649 0.60 -12.09 -10.82
C ALA A 649 1.24 -13.14 -11.74
N ALA A 650 1.67 -12.74 -12.94
CA ALA A 650 2.33 -13.63 -13.89
C ALA A 650 3.68 -14.14 -13.37
N PHE A 651 4.49 -13.26 -12.78
CA PHE A 651 5.77 -13.63 -12.18
C PHE A 651 5.57 -14.68 -11.09
N LYS A 652 4.65 -14.45 -10.15
CA LYS A 652 4.31 -15.39 -9.06
C LYS A 652 3.94 -16.78 -9.59
N LEU A 653 3.06 -16.86 -10.60
CA LEU A 653 2.64 -18.15 -11.18
C LEU A 653 3.79 -18.88 -11.91
N LEU A 654 4.64 -18.16 -12.64
CA LEU A 654 5.82 -18.74 -13.30
C LEU A 654 6.86 -19.21 -12.27
N ALA A 655 7.08 -18.41 -11.22
CA ALA A 655 8.01 -18.70 -10.12
C ALA A 655 7.57 -19.95 -9.34
N ASP A 656 6.30 -20.04 -8.93
CA ASP A 656 5.77 -21.24 -8.26
C ASP A 656 5.94 -22.49 -9.11
N ALA A 657 5.62 -22.41 -10.40
CA ALA A 657 5.78 -23.51 -11.33
C ALA A 657 7.26 -23.86 -11.63
N ALA A 658 8.21 -22.95 -11.34
CA ALA A 658 9.65 -23.18 -11.41
C ALA A 658 10.25 -23.69 -10.08
N GLY A 659 9.41 -23.82 -9.04
CA GLY A 659 9.81 -24.23 -7.69
C GLY A 659 10.43 -23.12 -6.85
N LEU A 660 10.25 -21.85 -7.24
CA LEU A 660 10.70 -20.70 -6.45
C LEU A 660 9.59 -20.27 -5.49
N GLU A 661 9.95 -19.98 -4.23
CA GLU A 661 9.03 -19.31 -3.32
C GLU A 661 8.96 -17.82 -3.69
N SER A 662 7.78 -17.34 -4.06
CA SER A 662 7.52 -15.93 -4.34
C SER A 662 6.23 -15.50 -3.65
N ILE A 663 6.14 -14.21 -3.33
CA ILE A 663 4.92 -13.53 -2.90
C ILE A 663 4.67 -12.32 -3.80
N VAL A 664 3.40 -11.96 -3.95
CA VAL A 664 3.00 -10.65 -4.51
C VAL A 664 3.03 -9.65 -3.36
N VAL A 665 3.55 -8.46 -3.60
CA VAL A 665 3.62 -7.38 -2.61
C VAL A 665 2.85 -6.19 -3.18
N THR A 666 1.99 -5.62 -2.36
CA THR A 666 1.19 -4.42 -2.66
C THR A 666 1.77 -3.22 -1.92
N GLY A 667 1.53 -2.04 -2.47
CA GLY A 667 1.94 -0.80 -1.85
C GLY A 667 1.97 0.36 -2.83
N LEU A 668 2.96 1.24 -2.65
CA LEU A 668 3.09 2.47 -3.41
C LEU A 668 4.45 2.58 -4.11
N LEU A 669 4.43 3.00 -5.37
CA LEU A 669 5.58 3.44 -6.15
C LEU A 669 5.75 4.97 -6.01
N ASP A 670 6.98 5.41 -5.74
CA ASP A 670 7.36 6.82 -5.50
C ASP A 670 6.52 7.55 -4.43
N GLY A 671 5.95 6.77 -3.52
CA GLY A 671 5.20 7.24 -2.37
C GLY A 671 3.79 7.76 -2.67
N ASN A 672 3.25 7.58 -3.87
CA ASN A 672 1.86 7.99 -4.16
C ASN A 672 1.12 7.16 -5.22
N LEU A 673 1.81 6.29 -5.97
CA LEU A 673 1.18 5.53 -7.05
C LEU A 673 0.91 4.09 -6.61
N ALA A 674 -0.36 3.64 -6.65
CA ALA A 674 -0.70 2.25 -6.32
C ALA A 674 0.06 1.26 -7.21
N HIS A 675 0.75 0.31 -6.58
CA HIS A 675 1.68 -0.57 -7.29
C HIS A 675 1.72 -1.97 -6.68
N ALA A 676 2.04 -2.94 -7.53
CA ALA A 676 2.23 -4.33 -7.14
C ALA A 676 3.52 -4.89 -7.76
N TRP A 677 4.31 -5.58 -6.96
CA TRP A 677 5.56 -6.21 -7.36
C TRP A 677 5.71 -7.57 -6.68
N ASN A 678 6.87 -8.20 -6.75
CA ASN A 678 7.12 -9.47 -6.07
C ASN A 678 8.29 -9.38 -5.11
N LYS A 679 8.23 -10.23 -4.10
CA LYS A 679 9.44 -10.75 -3.47
C LYS A 679 9.61 -12.21 -3.83
N VAL A 680 10.85 -12.62 -4.00
CA VAL A 680 11.20 -14.00 -4.34
C VAL A 680 12.38 -14.45 -3.50
N LYS A 681 12.34 -15.71 -3.09
CA LYS A 681 13.36 -16.33 -2.26
C LYS A 681 14.37 -17.01 -3.17
N VAL A 682 15.58 -16.47 -3.18
CA VAL A 682 16.71 -16.95 -3.98
C VAL A 682 17.81 -17.38 -3.01
N ASP A 683 18.27 -18.62 -3.13
CA ASP A 683 19.28 -19.21 -2.24
C ASP A 683 18.90 -19.06 -0.75
N GLY A 684 17.60 -19.24 -0.45
CA GLY A 684 17.04 -19.15 0.90
C GLY A 684 16.82 -17.74 1.44
N LYS A 685 17.08 -16.68 0.66
CA LYS A 685 16.94 -15.29 1.08
C LYS A 685 15.94 -14.54 0.22
N TRP A 686 15.06 -13.76 0.84
CA TRP A 686 14.10 -12.91 0.13
C TRP A 686 14.78 -11.75 -0.59
N LYS A 687 14.24 -11.41 -1.75
CA LYS A 687 14.71 -10.36 -2.66
C LYS A 687 13.53 -9.62 -3.27
N ILE A 688 13.67 -8.31 -3.47
CA ILE A 688 12.66 -7.50 -4.16
C ILE A 688 12.88 -7.57 -5.66
N ILE A 689 11.80 -7.80 -6.42
CA ILE A 689 11.80 -7.76 -7.87
C ILE A 689 10.52 -7.10 -8.41
N ASP A 690 10.68 -6.10 -9.28
CA ASP A 690 9.58 -5.46 -9.99
C ASP A 690 9.76 -5.61 -11.51
N SER A 691 9.12 -6.63 -12.08
CA SER A 691 9.16 -6.90 -13.53
C SER A 691 8.57 -5.75 -14.37
N THR A 692 7.63 -4.97 -13.82
CA THR A 692 6.96 -3.87 -14.53
C THR A 692 7.93 -2.74 -14.84
N ASN A 693 8.71 -2.32 -13.84
CA ASN A 693 9.70 -1.25 -14.00
C ASN A 693 11.08 -1.76 -14.46
N ASN A 694 11.31 -3.08 -14.40
CA ASN A 694 12.44 -3.71 -15.09
C ASN A 694 12.23 -3.76 -16.62
N ASP A 695 10.98 -3.78 -17.08
CA ASP A 695 10.56 -3.56 -18.48
C ASP A 695 10.71 -2.06 -18.87
N ASN A 696 11.96 -1.63 -18.90
CA ASN A 696 12.38 -0.29 -19.32
C ASN A 696 13.57 -0.40 -20.26
N GLU A 697 13.42 0.12 -21.49
CA GLU A 697 14.43 0.01 -22.56
C GLU A 697 15.80 0.60 -22.18
N TYR A 698 15.80 1.61 -21.30
CA TYR A 698 17.00 2.35 -20.92
C TYR A 698 17.53 1.97 -19.54
N MET A 699 16.63 1.63 -18.63
CA MET A 699 16.89 1.32 -17.22
C MET A 699 16.57 -0.14 -16.89
N THR A 700 16.90 -1.04 -17.82
CA THR A 700 16.65 -2.49 -17.69
C THR A 700 17.09 -3.01 -16.32
N ASN A 701 16.21 -3.78 -15.67
CA ASN A 701 16.51 -4.49 -14.42
C ASN A 701 16.97 -3.59 -13.23
N ALA A 702 16.56 -2.32 -13.20
CA ALA A 702 16.90 -1.39 -12.11
C ALA A 702 16.37 -1.83 -10.74
N LEU A 703 15.26 -2.59 -10.71
CA LEU A 703 14.61 -3.09 -9.51
C LEU A 703 14.70 -4.62 -9.39
N PHE A 704 15.78 -5.23 -9.90
CA PHE A 704 16.00 -6.67 -9.81
C PHE A 704 16.92 -7.01 -8.62
N ASN A 705 16.39 -7.76 -7.66
CA ASN A 705 17.05 -8.20 -6.43
C ASN A 705 17.56 -7.05 -5.54
N LEU A 706 16.74 -6.01 -5.36
CA LEU A 706 17.08 -4.93 -4.44
C LEU A 706 16.94 -5.36 -2.96
N PRO A 707 17.80 -4.84 -2.06
CA PRO A 707 17.54 -4.90 -0.62
C PRO A 707 16.50 -3.85 -0.22
N ASN A 708 15.75 -4.09 0.86
CA ASN A 708 14.75 -3.19 1.44
C ASN A 708 15.27 -1.76 1.62
N TYR A 709 16.45 -1.54 2.22
CA TYR A 709 16.98 -0.18 2.41
C TYR A 709 17.16 0.64 1.11
N ALA A 710 17.23 -0.03 -0.04
CA ALA A 710 17.21 0.58 -1.36
C ALA A 710 15.80 0.60 -1.94
N GLY A 711 15.11 -0.54 -1.93
CA GLY A 711 13.74 -0.72 -2.45
C GLY A 711 12.75 0.24 -1.81
N ASP A 712 12.75 0.36 -0.47
CA ASP A 712 11.83 1.16 0.35
C ASP A 712 11.84 2.66 0.00
N ARG A 713 12.84 3.13 -0.76
CA ARG A 713 12.92 4.52 -1.25
C ARG A 713 11.97 4.80 -2.41
N VAL A 714 11.54 3.75 -3.10
CA VAL A 714 10.70 3.81 -4.31
C VAL A 714 9.51 2.88 -4.22
N LEU A 715 9.62 1.73 -3.54
CA LEU A 715 8.60 0.72 -3.36
C LEU A 715 8.25 0.65 -1.87
N VAL A 716 7.18 1.32 -1.47
CA VAL A 716 6.73 1.35 -0.07
C VAL A 716 5.65 0.29 0.11
N GLU A 717 5.98 -0.77 0.84
CA GLU A 717 5.08 -1.88 1.16
C GLU A 717 3.89 -1.41 2.01
N ASP A 718 2.68 -1.86 1.68
CA ASP A 718 1.54 -1.82 2.61
C ASP A 718 1.43 -3.15 3.39
N GLU A 719 0.42 -3.24 4.27
CA GLU A 719 0.18 -4.43 5.09
C GLU A 719 -0.84 -5.39 4.45
N GLU A 720 -1.30 -5.16 3.22
CA GLU A 720 -2.43 -5.89 2.63
C GLU A 720 -2.05 -7.25 2.02
N PHE A 721 -0.77 -7.45 1.69
CA PHE A 721 -0.37 -8.63 0.92
C PHE A 721 -0.24 -9.91 1.76
N ALA A 722 -0.07 -9.82 3.08
CA ALA A 722 0.07 -10.98 3.96
C ALA A 722 -0.40 -10.64 5.36
N ILE A 723 -0.79 -11.67 6.13
CA ILE A 723 -1.24 -11.48 7.50
C ILE A 723 -0.20 -10.67 8.29
N ASP A 724 -0.63 -9.64 9.03
CA ASP A 724 0.23 -8.66 9.72
C ASP A 724 1.41 -9.30 10.45
N LYS A 725 1.15 -10.41 11.17
CA LYS A 725 2.16 -11.16 11.94
C LYS A 725 3.27 -11.77 11.09
N CYS A 726 3.01 -12.00 9.81
CA CYS A 726 3.88 -12.66 8.85
C CYS A 726 4.70 -11.69 7.98
N LEU A 727 4.38 -10.39 7.95
CA LEU A 727 5.05 -9.41 7.08
C LEU A 727 6.58 -9.44 7.22
N THR A 728 7.07 -9.52 8.46
CA THR A 728 8.52 -9.56 8.76
C THR A 728 9.23 -10.82 8.27
N ASN A 729 8.50 -11.89 7.91
CA ASN A 729 9.09 -13.11 7.34
C ASN A 729 9.64 -12.87 5.93
N TYR A 730 9.28 -11.76 5.28
CA TYR A 730 9.60 -11.45 3.89
C TYR A 730 10.64 -10.32 3.73
N GLU A 731 11.46 -10.06 4.76
CA GLU A 731 12.50 -9.02 4.68
C GLU A 731 13.64 -9.37 3.69
N ALA A 732 13.91 -8.48 2.74
CA ALA A 732 15.01 -8.60 1.78
C ALA A 732 16.23 -7.75 2.19
N LYS A 733 17.24 -8.36 2.83
CA LYS A 733 18.36 -7.59 3.42
C LYS A 733 19.60 -7.47 2.55
N GLU A 734 19.73 -8.29 1.52
CA GLU A 734 21.04 -8.65 0.95
C GLU A 734 21.24 -8.10 -0.46
N THR A 735 22.43 -7.55 -0.73
CA THR A 735 22.77 -6.89 -2.01
C THR A 735 23.38 -7.80 -3.06
N GLU A 736 23.96 -8.94 -2.68
CA GLU A 736 24.89 -9.68 -3.56
C GLU A 736 24.25 -10.19 -4.87
N SER A 737 22.95 -10.46 -4.84
CA SER A 737 22.19 -10.98 -5.99
C SER A 737 21.58 -9.89 -6.88
N GLU A 738 21.82 -8.61 -6.57
CA GLU A 738 21.33 -7.46 -7.34
C GLU A 738 21.89 -7.49 -8.77
N TYR A 739 21.04 -7.19 -9.76
CA TYR A 739 21.35 -7.43 -11.18
C TYR A 739 22.66 -6.77 -11.63
N TYR A 740 22.91 -5.52 -11.27
CA TYR A 740 24.11 -4.82 -11.72
C TYR A 740 25.38 -5.34 -11.03
N ARG A 741 25.29 -5.88 -9.82
CA ARG A 741 26.41 -6.60 -9.17
C ARG A 741 26.70 -7.92 -9.86
N ILE A 742 25.70 -8.78 -10.04
CA ILE A 742 25.90 -10.11 -10.66
C ILE A 742 26.33 -10.01 -12.13
N SER A 743 25.89 -8.96 -12.84
CA SER A 743 26.31 -8.69 -14.22
C SER A 743 27.63 -7.92 -14.34
N SER A 744 28.32 -7.64 -13.22
CA SER A 744 29.56 -6.86 -13.18
C SER A 744 29.44 -5.46 -13.81
N LYS A 745 28.24 -4.86 -13.71
CA LYS A 745 27.90 -3.51 -14.19
C LYS A 745 27.81 -2.47 -13.07
N TYR A 746 28.13 -2.85 -11.84
CA TYR A 746 28.23 -1.96 -10.69
C TYR A 746 29.64 -1.37 -10.55
N PHE A 747 29.76 -0.05 -10.43
CA PHE A 747 31.04 0.65 -10.27
C PHE A 747 30.96 1.75 -9.20
N ASP A 748 31.96 1.79 -8.32
CA ASP A 748 32.10 2.83 -7.30
C ASP A 748 32.55 4.19 -7.89
N GLY A 749 32.12 5.27 -7.23
CA GLY A 749 32.75 6.60 -7.26
C GLY A 749 33.28 7.06 -8.63
N LYS A 750 34.61 7.24 -8.74
CA LYS A 750 35.27 7.75 -9.96
C LYS A 750 35.39 6.71 -11.08
N LYS A 751 35.34 5.41 -10.77
CA LYS A 751 35.52 4.34 -11.77
C LYS A 751 34.35 4.28 -12.74
N ILE A 752 33.14 4.64 -12.28
CA ILE A 752 31.97 4.64 -13.16
C ILE A 752 32.13 5.58 -14.34
N ALA A 753 32.72 6.77 -14.15
CA ALA A 753 32.91 7.72 -15.26
C ALA A 753 33.84 7.18 -16.35
N GLU A 754 34.92 6.50 -15.96
CA GLU A 754 35.85 5.86 -16.90
C GLU A 754 35.16 4.73 -17.69
N GLN A 755 34.38 3.89 -16.99
CA GLN A 755 33.67 2.79 -17.63
C GLN A 755 32.54 3.29 -18.53
N LEU A 756 31.74 4.27 -18.09
CA LEU A 756 30.70 4.92 -18.91
C LEU A 756 31.32 5.47 -20.20
N ALA A 757 32.41 6.24 -20.09
CA ALA A 757 33.08 6.81 -21.26
C ALA A 757 33.63 5.73 -22.21
N LYS A 758 34.15 4.63 -21.68
CA LYS A 758 34.62 3.50 -22.47
C LYS A 758 33.47 2.85 -23.26
N GLU A 759 32.38 2.49 -22.59
CA GLU A 759 31.25 1.81 -23.26
C GLU A 759 30.53 2.71 -24.25
N ILE A 760 30.41 4.02 -23.96
CA ILE A 760 29.86 5.00 -24.89
C ILE A 760 30.73 5.10 -26.16
N LYS A 761 32.07 5.11 -26.05
CA LYS A 761 32.96 5.10 -27.24
C LYS A 761 32.77 3.84 -28.10
N GLU A 762 32.50 2.71 -27.48
CA GLU A 762 32.37 1.42 -28.16
C GLU A 762 30.98 1.22 -28.79
N LYS A 763 29.91 1.63 -28.09
CA LYS A 763 28.51 1.26 -28.42
C LYS A 763 27.62 2.46 -28.75
N GLY A 764 27.99 3.67 -28.35
CA GLY A 764 27.19 4.90 -28.47
C GLY A 764 26.19 5.11 -27.33
N SER A 765 25.88 4.09 -26.53
CA SER A 765 25.08 4.19 -25.32
C SER A 765 25.47 3.11 -24.29
N THR A 766 25.13 3.32 -23.02
CA THR A 766 25.39 2.37 -21.94
C THR A 766 24.50 2.61 -20.72
N THR A 767 24.28 1.55 -19.93
CA THR A 767 23.56 1.58 -18.65
C THR A 767 24.38 0.88 -17.58
N LEU A 768 24.77 1.60 -16.51
CA LEU A 768 25.60 1.09 -15.40
C LEU A 768 25.04 1.52 -14.04
N ARG A 769 25.43 0.85 -12.94
CA ARG A 769 24.98 1.16 -11.57
C ARG A 769 26.12 1.70 -10.71
N THR A 770 25.80 2.64 -9.83
CA THR A 770 26.63 3.08 -8.70
C THR A 770 25.80 3.08 -7.41
N ASP A 771 26.13 3.93 -6.45
CA ASP A 771 25.37 4.09 -5.21
C ASP A 771 23.88 4.36 -5.46
N TYR A 772 23.02 3.66 -4.72
CA TYR A 772 21.57 3.82 -4.79
C TYR A 772 21.11 5.24 -4.45
N GLU A 773 21.91 5.95 -3.65
CA GLU A 773 21.66 7.33 -3.23
C GLU A 773 22.21 8.38 -4.20
N LEU A 774 22.63 7.97 -5.41
CA LEU A 774 23.15 8.90 -6.41
C LEU A 774 22.20 10.09 -6.59
N ASN A 775 22.72 11.28 -6.35
CA ASN A 775 22.00 12.54 -6.56
C ASN A 775 22.39 13.22 -7.88
N ASP A 776 21.64 14.26 -8.26
CA ASP A 776 21.82 14.97 -9.54
C ASP A 776 23.21 15.62 -9.65
N ASP A 777 23.77 16.10 -8.53
CA ASP A 777 25.12 16.67 -8.47
C ASP A 777 26.20 15.64 -8.76
N GLN A 778 26.15 14.49 -8.08
CA GLN A 778 27.06 13.38 -8.30
C GLN A 778 26.92 12.85 -9.73
N PHE A 779 25.68 12.73 -10.22
CA PHE A 779 25.40 12.36 -11.60
C PHE A 779 26.03 13.37 -12.58
N ASN A 780 25.80 14.67 -12.40
CA ASN A 780 26.36 15.73 -13.24
C ASN A 780 27.90 15.76 -13.18
N GLN A 781 28.49 15.50 -12.01
CA GLN A 781 29.94 15.34 -11.85
C GLN A 781 30.49 14.13 -12.60
N ILE A 782 29.75 13.01 -12.58
CA ILE A 782 30.08 11.81 -13.37
C ILE A 782 29.98 12.13 -14.86
N VAL A 783 28.88 12.74 -15.32
CA VAL A 783 28.66 13.13 -16.72
C VAL A 783 29.75 14.10 -17.19
N ALA A 784 30.12 15.10 -16.39
CA ALA A 784 31.21 16.02 -16.71
C ALA A 784 32.57 15.31 -16.83
N GLN A 785 32.83 14.30 -16.00
CA GLN A 785 34.03 13.47 -16.12
C GLN A 785 34.00 12.61 -17.39
N VAL A 786 32.85 11.99 -17.70
CA VAL A 786 32.64 11.24 -18.94
C VAL A 786 32.91 12.13 -20.15
N TYR A 787 32.29 13.32 -20.20
CA TYR A 787 32.47 14.29 -21.27
C TYR A 787 33.94 14.65 -21.47
N LYS A 788 34.68 14.91 -20.38
CA LYS A 788 36.11 15.20 -20.42
C LYS A 788 36.94 14.04 -21.00
N ILE A 789 36.53 12.79 -20.78
CA ILE A 789 37.19 11.59 -21.32
C ILE A 789 36.84 11.37 -22.80
N LEU A 790 35.64 11.74 -23.24
CA LEU A 790 35.19 11.63 -24.63
C LEU A 790 35.80 12.73 -25.54
N GLY A 791 35.94 13.96 -25.04
CA GLY A 791 36.47 15.12 -25.76
C GLY A 791 35.41 16.07 -26.32
N ASP A 792 35.82 17.31 -26.65
CA ASP A 792 34.98 18.53 -26.83
C ASP A 792 33.91 18.53 -27.94
N ASN A 793 33.70 17.42 -28.66
CA ASN A 793 32.73 17.33 -29.78
C ASN A 793 31.59 16.32 -29.56
N THR A 794 31.45 15.74 -28.36
CA THR A 794 30.45 14.69 -28.11
C THR A 794 29.33 15.19 -27.21
N GLU A 795 28.14 15.40 -27.76
CA GLU A 795 26.95 15.65 -26.93
C GLU A 795 26.54 14.36 -26.22
N LEU A 796 26.24 14.48 -24.92
CA LEU A 796 25.80 13.39 -24.07
C LEU A 796 24.39 13.65 -23.57
N TYR A 797 23.56 12.63 -23.66
CA TYR A 797 22.19 12.60 -23.17
C TYR A 797 22.05 11.46 -22.18
N GLY A 798 21.17 11.62 -21.20
CA GLY A 798 20.83 10.56 -20.28
C GLY A 798 20.34 11.06 -18.94
N TYR A 799 20.12 10.12 -18.04
CA TYR A 799 19.50 10.35 -16.74
C TYR A 799 19.89 9.22 -15.79
N HIS A 800 19.46 9.35 -14.54
CA HIS A 800 19.71 8.35 -13.51
C HIS A 800 18.49 8.09 -12.64
N TRP A 801 18.43 6.87 -12.11
CA TRP A 801 17.41 6.46 -11.16
C TRP A 801 17.93 5.30 -10.29
N MET A 802 17.77 5.40 -8.97
CA MET A 802 18.28 4.41 -8.01
C MET A 802 19.76 4.07 -8.19
N GLY A 803 20.59 5.05 -8.59
CA GLY A 803 22.00 4.83 -8.88
C GLY A 803 22.30 4.16 -10.23
N VAL A 804 21.28 3.76 -10.99
CA VAL A 804 21.46 3.37 -12.40
C VAL A 804 21.65 4.64 -13.21
N ILE A 805 22.61 4.65 -14.11
CA ILE A 805 22.93 5.75 -15.02
C ILE A 805 22.79 5.21 -16.44
N TYR A 806 21.90 5.81 -17.23
CA TYR A 806 21.86 5.65 -18.67
C TYR A 806 22.51 6.85 -19.34
N LEU A 807 23.42 6.63 -20.30
CA LEU A 807 24.00 7.67 -21.13
C LEU A 807 24.06 7.25 -22.59
N THR A 808 23.85 8.19 -23.51
CA THR A 808 23.88 7.99 -24.97
C THR A 808 24.41 9.23 -25.70
N THR A 809 24.98 9.02 -26.89
CA THR A 809 25.37 10.09 -27.82
C THR A 809 24.35 10.30 -28.94
N LYS A 810 23.28 9.50 -28.97
CA LYS A 810 22.19 9.57 -29.95
C LYS A 810 20.98 10.23 -29.30
N MET A 811 20.42 11.24 -29.98
CA MET A 811 19.08 11.76 -29.69
C MET A 811 18.02 10.73 -30.08
#